data_AF-A0A931WF08-F1
#
_entry.id   AF-A0A931WF08-F1
#
_cell.length_a   1.000
_cell.length_b   1.000
_cell.length_c   1.000
_cell.angle_alpha   90.00
_cell.angle_beta   90.00
_cell.angle_gamma   90.00
#
_symmetry.space_group_name_H-M   'P 1'
#
loop_
_entity.id
_entity.type
_entity.pdbx_description
1 polymer ?
#
loop_
_entity_poly.entity_id
_entity_poly.type
_entity_poly.pdbx_seq_one_letter_code
_entity_poly.pdbx_strand_id
1 'polypeptide(L)'
;MKFDSEKIGTDKVEDEILPESSGESNIEKEIRIENNTLVLLVGLPGSGKSTFATQHFPLESIISTDRLKQEVSNNPGNMIVHRRAFDIAKRIVDSRLESGKVVVIDAQNLTEVARMPFVAKAQAKGAKIVAIFFDVDIEESIKRDVSRGKKVGEAYIKKRKSDYLLAKLTLERKEYIDSYYVIEPDDEVSIVLPEEYSETLRADREIIEAAQESERIISGVETSFKKREIKDSISRIPVKAGAVLFFEGSASAEKKKFLEDNFLSYQLIDAESIAKRLAVDLDDEATRDIMQQILYERMHNNLTTCVTYPPGFVFADYLKETVRRYEEKRDISITTPEVVVTDKDGITEHTELDDDFKTVVLGKDKLENYQIDVKRDAPDDAPLFIVGDVHGAYTAMREIASRIRRENIDKKEVDEPKRKIVFVGDMADRGPYSAETVIYITSLVRRGRAILVKGNHDENLMRGLKGEEIKSADTRKTIEDLRKHVKPESIQKIVQMLEDAPYYAEWKNLVITHASLPRIPRKDEVLEPGYQKSERHTMTHGARSGVYLGTRAEVWKLHNTVAKDPEVLVVGGHTHEKEPVTNLVTGTTILDASIELKGKLWGMYYPELELASAEEPILIRLYEIMTGGIMPEGTDLLAFVEYLELQGLVEIKKGQGIYNNLTLVTYSGQTELTNAWEEYPILRNFRGLIVDSNGNIVARPFEKTHKADSEIPLEKLNIIPNKVFEKANGSLGVVYFWDGEWRVATKFSFENEGYTKPSREMLSKMDMTVLDPDFTYLFEIILPNDSHIVEYSGKKELILLNAINKQNGSTKNWSEIVGTASALGCKTAEDMTEKFKGMTVAQIYQYAQEEGNLPNLEGLMAQYTDETGRETMVKVKTREYSDKKFVRDRLDWDKIVEAFNWNTVGVSDEKFEELLSYNLDNDFARAALEARIQWIRNEYLKILAEVYEFCFDAMAEAELSYGRAKKESGEEKAIQMAMGTVSQRLDGKIKENSRHTFNTADKSSLMSLMGFVRHTLFQNGELKAGMGQYALKKIAGKIGEEKKKRGKNSFWVVPT
;
A
#
# COMPACT_ATOMS: atom_id res chain seq x y z
N MET A 1 -4.70 -1.94 -43.20
CA MET A 1 -5.34 -2.24 -44.50
C MET A 1 -6.72 -1.58 -44.49
N LYS A 2 -6.88 -0.36 -45.01
CA LYS A 2 -7.30 -0.01 -46.40
C LYS A 2 -8.54 -0.81 -46.85
N PHE A 3 -9.66 -0.18 -47.20
CA PHE A 3 -9.81 0.86 -48.23
C PHE A 3 -10.89 1.92 -47.87
N ASP A 4 -10.56 3.21 -48.00
CA ASP A 4 -11.05 4.21 -49.00
C ASP A 4 -12.55 4.51 -48.91
N SER A 5 -13.05 5.71 -48.56
CA SER A 5 -12.79 7.10 -48.97
C SER A 5 -13.24 7.47 -50.39
N GLU A 6 -14.41 8.10 -50.49
CA GLU A 6 -14.79 9.13 -51.47
C GLU A 6 -15.85 10.02 -50.78
N LYS A 7 -16.00 11.33 -50.96
CA LYS A 7 -15.26 12.40 -51.63
C LYS A 7 -15.88 13.71 -51.13
N ILE A 8 -15.01 14.66 -50.79
CA ILE A 8 -15.06 16.13 -50.94
C ILE A 8 -16.41 16.78 -51.28
N GLY A 9 -16.78 17.78 -50.48
CA GLY A 9 -17.67 18.88 -50.86
C GLY A 9 -17.64 20.03 -49.86
N THR A 10 -16.78 21.03 -50.10
CA THR A 10 -16.86 22.36 -49.49
C THR A 10 -18.00 23.13 -50.13
N ASP A 11 -18.88 23.76 -49.34
CA ASP A 11 -19.20 25.19 -49.46
C ASP A 11 -20.19 25.64 -48.36
N LYS A 12 -19.99 26.88 -47.90
CA LYS A 12 -20.82 27.64 -46.96
C LYS A 12 -22.13 28.11 -47.64
N VAL A 13 -22.99 28.73 -46.81
CA VAL A 13 -24.19 29.55 -47.11
C VAL A 13 -25.48 28.70 -46.98
N GLU A 14 -26.49 28.98 -46.16
CA GLU A 14 -27.02 30.19 -45.49
C GLU A 14 -27.94 29.77 -44.32
N ASP A 15 -28.30 30.74 -43.46
CA ASP A 15 -29.27 30.64 -42.37
C ASP A 15 -30.63 30.02 -42.78
N GLU A 16 -31.24 29.19 -41.91
CA GLU A 16 -32.57 29.44 -41.31
C GLU A 16 -33.22 28.18 -40.70
N ILE A 17 -33.77 28.38 -39.50
CA ILE A 17 -34.89 27.67 -38.85
C ILE A 17 -34.58 26.36 -38.10
N LEU A 18 -34.56 26.51 -36.77
CA LEU A 18 -34.80 25.48 -35.76
C LEU A 18 -36.08 24.68 -36.06
N PRO A 19 -36.09 23.35 -35.91
CA PRO A 19 -37.25 22.65 -35.40
C PRO A 19 -37.10 22.49 -33.87
N GLU A 20 -38.16 22.90 -33.21
CA GLU A 20 -38.35 22.90 -31.77
C GLU A 20 -38.07 21.55 -31.11
N SER A 21 -37.62 21.68 -29.87
CA SER A 21 -37.51 20.65 -28.84
C SER A 21 -38.68 19.66 -28.80
N SER A 22 -38.39 18.37 -28.97
CA SER A 22 -39.12 17.34 -28.24
C SER A 22 -38.44 17.17 -26.88
N GLY A 23 -38.96 17.87 -25.88
CA GLY A 23 -38.57 17.66 -24.49
C GLY A 23 -38.90 16.22 -24.08
N GLU A 24 -37.87 15.45 -23.76
CA GLU A 24 -38.02 14.28 -22.90
C GLU A 24 -38.08 14.78 -21.46
N SER A 25 -39.24 14.53 -20.86
CA SER A 25 -39.59 14.82 -19.47
C SER A 25 -38.54 14.29 -18.48
N ASN A 26 -38.13 15.11 -17.52
CA ASN A 26 -37.55 14.65 -16.25
C ASN A 26 -38.48 13.57 -15.67
N ILE A 27 -38.03 12.32 -15.63
CA ILE A 27 -38.80 11.23 -15.02
C ILE A 27 -38.61 11.33 -13.52
N GLU A 28 -39.63 11.76 -12.79
CA GLU A 28 -39.64 11.72 -11.32
C GLU A 28 -39.55 10.25 -10.86
N LYS A 29 -38.44 9.87 -10.23
CA LYS A 29 -38.20 8.51 -9.71
C LYS A 29 -38.76 8.39 -8.29
N GLU A 30 -39.94 7.79 -8.15
CA GLU A 30 -40.53 7.46 -6.84
C GLU A 30 -39.96 6.13 -6.30
N ILE A 31 -39.33 6.14 -5.13
CA ILE A 31 -38.81 4.95 -4.44
C ILE A 31 -39.59 4.77 -3.13
N ARG A 32 -40.24 3.62 -2.98
CA ARG A 32 -41.02 3.28 -1.77
C ARG A 32 -40.20 2.45 -0.82
N ILE A 33 -40.10 2.89 0.43
CA ILE A 33 -39.39 2.18 1.50
C ILE A 33 -40.41 1.79 2.56
N GLU A 34 -40.53 0.50 2.85
CA GLU A 34 -41.44 -0.03 3.87
C GLU A 34 -40.69 -0.21 5.21
N ASN A 35 -41.44 -0.45 6.28
CA ASN A 35 -40.86 -0.91 7.54
C ASN A 35 -40.08 -2.22 7.35
N ASN A 36 -39.17 -2.49 8.28
CA ASN A 36 -38.25 -3.63 8.24
C ASN A 36 -37.43 -3.68 6.94
N THR A 37 -36.79 -2.56 6.59
CA THR A 37 -35.99 -2.42 5.36
C THR A 37 -34.58 -1.92 5.66
N LEU A 38 -33.58 -2.62 5.12
CA LEU A 38 -32.19 -2.18 5.02
C LEU A 38 -31.97 -1.51 3.65
N VAL A 39 -31.61 -0.24 3.65
CA VAL A 39 -31.22 0.55 2.48
C VAL A 39 -29.70 0.66 2.44
N LEU A 40 -29.07 0.18 1.37
CA LEU A 40 -27.63 0.29 1.11
C LEU A 40 -27.39 1.41 0.08
N LEU A 41 -26.79 2.51 0.50
CA LEU A 41 -26.33 3.54 -0.44
C LEU A 41 -24.98 3.10 -1.01
N VAL A 42 -24.83 3.14 -2.34
CA VAL A 42 -23.64 2.64 -3.04
C VAL A 42 -23.15 3.68 -4.04
N GLY A 43 -21.86 3.99 -4.01
CA GLY A 43 -21.29 4.97 -4.93
C GLY A 43 -19.97 5.56 -4.46
N LEU A 44 -19.26 6.23 -5.37
CA LEU A 44 -17.94 6.82 -5.11
C LEU A 44 -18.00 7.97 -4.08
N PRO A 45 -16.90 8.28 -3.36
CA PRO A 45 -16.81 9.54 -2.64
C PRO A 45 -17.11 10.72 -3.58
N GLY A 46 -17.94 11.69 -3.14
CA GLY A 46 -18.36 12.81 -4.00
C GLY A 46 -19.63 12.55 -4.82
N SER A 47 -20.17 11.32 -4.83
CA SER A 47 -21.35 10.96 -5.64
C SER A 47 -22.71 11.46 -5.11
N GLY A 48 -22.77 12.18 -3.99
CA GLY A 48 -24.01 12.72 -3.42
C GLY A 48 -24.76 11.83 -2.41
N LYS A 49 -24.27 10.62 -2.09
CA LYS A 49 -24.91 9.68 -1.12
C LYS A 49 -25.35 10.32 0.19
N SER A 50 -24.42 10.97 0.90
CA SER A 50 -24.72 11.54 2.22
C SER A 50 -25.74 12.67 2.12
N THR A 51 -25.64 13.50 1.08
CA THR A 51 -26.63 14.55 0.78
C THR A 51 -28.01 13.95 0.55
N PHE A 52 -28.10 12.90 -0.26
CA PHE A 52 -29.34 12.18 -0.52
C PHE A 52 -29.91 11.55 0.75
N ALA A 53 -29.07 10.87 1.54
CA ALA A 53 -29.49 10.26 2.81
C ALA A 53 -30.18 11.30 3.71
N THR A 54 -29.50 12.43 3.94
CA THR A 54 -29.97 13.52 4.79
C THR A 54 -31.21 14.23 4.25
N GLN A 55 -31.37 14.30 2.92
CA GLN A 55 -32.56 14.90 2.31
C GLN A 55 -33.79 14.01 2.40
N HIS A 56 -33.62 12.69 2.32
CA HIS A 56 -34.74 11.76 2.11
C HIS A 56 -35.06 10.83 3.28
N PHE A 57 -34.19 10.73 4.28
CA PHE A 57 -34.36 9.84 5.42
C PHE A 57 -34.13 10.57 6.75
N PRO A 58 -34.89 10.23 7.81
CA PRO A 58 -34.61 10.77 9.14
C PRO A 58 -33.21 10.44 9.61
N LEU A 59 -32.57 11.37 10.34
CA LEU A 59 -31.18 11.27 10.81
C LEU A 59 -30.95 10.04 11.67
N GLU A 60 -31.96 9.61 12.42
CA GLU A 60 -31.93 8.40 13.25
C GLU A 60 -31.90 7.09 12.46
N SER A 61 -32.39 7.10 11.21
CA SER A 61 -32.39 5.92 10.33
C SER A 61 -31.07 5.76 9.59
N ILE A 62 -30.25 6.81 9.53
CA ILE A 62 -28.98 6.84 8.79
C ILE A 62 -27.82 6.41 9.68
N ILE A 63 -27.20 5.29 9.33
CA ILE A 63 -25.97 4.78 9.93
C ILE A 63 -24.81 5.08 8.99
N SER A 64 -24.13 6.20 9.25
CA SER A 64 -22.93 6.60 8.53
C SER A 64 -21.68 6.05 9.19
N THR A 65 -20.88 5.31 8.43
CA THR A 65 -19.58 4.79 8.92
C THR A 65 -18.60 5.92 9.23
N ASP A 66 -18.67 7.03 8.50
CA ASP A 66 -17.87 8.23 8.74
C ASP A 66 -18.29 8.93 10.04
N ARG A 67 -19.61 9.03 10.30
CA ARG A 67 -20.13 9.55 11.57
C ARG A 67 -19.71 8.69 12.77
N LEU A 68 -19.77 7.36 12.65
CA LEU A 68 -19.32 6.47 13.72
C LEU A 68 -17.80 6.56 13.97
N LYS A 69 -16.98 6.69 12.92
CA LYS A 69 -15.54 6.95 13.07
C LYS A 69 -15.27 8.29 13.76
N GLN A 70 -16.05 9.33 13.45
CA GLN A 70 -16.01 10.62 14.14
C GLN A 70 -16.36 10.46 15.61
N GLU A 71 -17.40 9.71 15.95
CA GLU A 71 -17.82 9.49 17.34
C GLU A 71 -16.79 8.70 18.15
N VAL A 72 -16.03 7.82 17.52
CA VAL A 72 -15.02 6.96 18.19
C VAL A 72 -13.65 7.64 18.32
N SER A 73 -13.26 8.48 17.34
CA SER A 73 -11.89 9.00 17.22
C SER A 73 -11.76 10.49 16.90
N ASN A 74 -12.88 11.24 16.92
CA ASN A 74 -12.96 12.64 16.45
C ASN A 74 -12.48 12.85 15.01
N ASN A 75 -12.39 11.77 14.23
CA ASN A 75 -11.82 11.76 12.90
C ASN A 75 -12.63 10.83 11.97
N PRO A 76 -13.40 11.35 11.00
CA PRO A 76 -14.21 10.50 10.15
C PRO A 76 -13.35 9.73 9.13
N GLY A 77 -12.18 10.27 8.77
CA GLY A 77 -11.25 9.64 7.84
C GLY A 77 -10.36 8.55 8.47
N ASN A 78 -10.56 8.22 9.75
CA ASN A 78 -9.63 7.35 10.46
C ASN A 78 -9.80 5.86 10.12
N MET A 79 -8.76 5.24 9.57
CA MET A 79 -8.78 3.81 9.28
C MET A 79 -8.42 2.92 10.48
N ILE A 80 -7.74 3.44 11.51
CA ILE A 80 -7.35 2.66 12.71
C ILE A 80 -8.59 2.20 13.47
N VAL A 81 -9.58 3.08 13.66
CA VAL A 81 -10.83 2.75 14.36
C VAL A 81 -11.92 2.20 13.44
N HIS A 82 -11.63 2.00 12.14
CA HIS A 82 -12.61 1.53 11.15
C HIS A 82 -13.31 0.25 11.60
N ARG A 83 -12.55 -0.75 12.05
CA ARG A 83 -13.11 -2.03 12.51
C ARG A 83 -14.11 -1.82 13.65
N ARG A 84 -13.77 -0.96 14.61
CA ARG A 84 -14.59 -0.72 15.79
C ARG A 84 -15.84 0.09 15.46
N ALA A 85 -15.72 1.12 14.62
CA ALA A 85 -16.86 1.86 14.08
C ALA A 85 -17.80 0.93 13.29
N PHE A 86 -17.26 -0.02 12.53
CA PHE A 86 -18.03 -1.02 11.80
C PHE A 86 -18.73 -2.03 12.73
N ASP A 87 -18.08 -2.44 13.81
CA ASP A 87 -18.68 -3.29 14.84
C ASP A 87 -19.86 -2.60 15.54
N ILE A 88 -19.73 -1.30 15.83
CA ILE A 88 -20.84 -0.46 16.34
C ILE A 88 -21.96 -0.38 15.30
N ALA A 89 -21.64 -0.10 14.04
CA ALA A 89 -22.62 0.00 12.96
C ALA A 89 -23.47 -1.28 12.86
N LYS A 90 -22.83 -2.44 12.86
CA LYS A 90 -23.50 -3.75 12.82
C LYS A 90 -24.47 -3.95 13.99
N ARG A 91 -24.13 -3.50 15.20
CA ARG A 91 -25.01 -3.62 16.38
C ARG A 91 -26.24 -2.72 16.23
N ILE A 92 -26.06 -1.49 15.77
CA ILE A 92 -27.18 -0.56 15.50
C ILE A 92 -28.12 -1.15 14.43
N VAL A 93 -27.56 -1.72 13.35
CA VAL A 93 -28.32 -2.40 12.30
C VAL A 93 -29.15 -3.55 12.88
N ASP A 94 -28.52 -4.40 13.69
CA ASP A 94 -29.17 -5.57 14.30
C ASP A 94 -30.40 -5.18 15.13
N SER A 95 -30.21 -4.20 16.02
CA SER A 95 -31.23 -3.70 16.94
C SER A 95 -32.40 -3.05 16.20
N ARG A 96 -32.12 -2.17 15.23
CA ARG A 96 -33.20 -1.51 14.47
C ARG A 96 -34.02 -2.49 13.63
N LEU A 97 -33.37 -3.46 12.99
CA LEU A 97 -34.06 -4.47 12.18
C LEU A 97 -34.87 -5.43 13.05
N GLU A 98 -34.41 -5.74 14.25
CA GLU A 98 -35.20 -6.48 15.25
C GLU A 98 -36.49 -5.75 15.64
N SER A 99 -36.43 -4.42 15.75
CA SER A 99 -37.61 -3.56 15.97
C SER A 99 -38.44 -3.28 14.69
N GLY A 100 -38.09 -3.89 13.55
CA GLY A 100 -38.81 -3.70 12.29
C GLY A 100 -38.70 -2.29 11.69
N LYS A 101 -37.64 -1.54 12.02
CA LYS A 101 -37.44 -0.15 11.57
C LYS A 101 -36.68 -0.07 10.25
N VAL A 102 -36.74 1.10 9.61
CA VAL A 102 -35.93 1.42 8.42
C VAL A 102 -34.49 1.73 8.84
N VAL A 103 -33.53 1.19 8.11
CA VAL A 103 -32.08 1.36 8.33
C VAL A 103 -31.40 1.75 7.02
N VAL A 104 -30.65 2.84 7.02
CA VAL A 104 -29.93 3.34 5.84
C VAL A 104 -28.43 3.33 6.11
N ILE A 105 -27.66 2.56 5.34
CA ILE A 105 -26.19 2.52 5.44
C ILE A 105 -25.59 3.55 4.50
N ASP A 106 -25.09 4.64 5.07
CA ASP A 106 -24.27 5.62 4.35
C ASP A 106 -22.79 5.23 4.43
N ALA A 107 -22.33 4.55 3.38
CA ALA A 107 -20.94 4.17 3.16
C ALA A 107 -20.67 4.05 1.65
N GLN A 108 -19.42 3.75 1.27
CA GLN A 108 -19.10 3.52 -0.16
C GLN A 108 -19.79 2.26 -0.70
N ASN A 109 -19.85 1.19 0.12
CA ASN A 109 -20.51 -0.08 -0.19
C ASN A 109 -20.19 -0.66 -1.58
N LEU A 110 -19.01 -0.38 -2.15
CA LEU A 110 -18.65 -0.77 -3.52
C LEU A 110 -18.39 -2.28 -3.65
N THR A 111 -17.78 -2.89 -2.64
CA THR A 111 -17.45 -4.33 -2.66
C THR A 111 -18.53 -5.15 -1.96
N GLU A 112 -18.80 -6.35 -2.46
CA GLU A 112 -19.74 -7.29 -1.83
C GLU A 112 -19.34 -7.66 -0.39
N VAL A 113 -18.04 -7.85 -0.14
CA VAL A 113 -17.48 -8.09 1.20
C VAL A 113 -17.87 -6.98 2.20
N ALA A 114 -18.01 -5.73 1.75
CA ALA A 114 -18.42 -4.63 2.60
C ALA A 114 -19.93 -4.62 2.90
N ARG A 115 -20.74 -5.13 1.96
CA ARG A 115 -22.21 -5.20 2.07
C ARG A 115 -22.67 -6.41 2.88
N MET A 116 -22.01 -7.56 2.70
CA MET A 116 -22.41 -8.85 3.27
C MET A 116 -22.68 -8.84 4.78
N PRO A 117 -21.88 -8.17 5.63
CA PRO A 117 -22.16 -8.14 7.06
C PRO A 117 -23.50 -7.47 7.43
N PHE A 118 -23.96 -6.50 6.64
CA PHE A 118 -25.26 -5.84 6.83
C PHE A 118 -26.39 -6.68 6.22
N VAL A 119 -26.16 -7.23 5.02
CA VAL A 119 -27.08 -8.14 4.32
C VAL A 119 -27.40 -9.36 5.19
N ALA A 120 -26.39 -9.99 5.77
CA ALA A 120 -26.56 -11.16 6.64
C ALA A 120 -27.44 -10.84 7.86
N LYS A 121 -27.34 -9.64 8.42
CA LYS A 121 -28.22 -9.19 9.52
C LYS A 121 -29.65 -8.96 9.04
N ALA A 122 -29.83 -8.31 7.89
CA ALA A 122 -31.15 -8.13 7.30
C ALA A 122 -31.85 -9.45 6.98
N GLN A 123 -31.14 -10.39 6.34
CA GLN A 123 -31.65 -11.73 6.05
C GLN A 123 -32.03 -12.48 7.33
N ALA A 124 -31.19 -12.41 8.37
CA ALA A 124 -31.47 -13.04 9.66
C ALA A 124 -32.72 -12.49 10.36
N LYS A 125 -33.12 -11.24 10.06
CA LYS A 125 -34.31 -10.57 10.61
C LYS A 125 -35.49 -10.52 9.62
N GLY A 126 -35.38 -11.17 8.46
CA GLY A 126 -36.42 -11.15 7.41
C GLY A 126 -36.71 -9.76 6.86
N ALA A 127 -35.74 -8.85 6.92
CA ALA A 127 -35.86 -7.48 6.43
C ALA A 127 -35.65 -7.41 4.91
N LYS A 128 -36.38 -6.52 4.24
CA LYS A 128 -36.15 -6.20 2.82
C LYS A 128 -34.81 -5.49 2.67
N ILE A 129 -34.12 -5.72 1.55
CA ILE A 129 -32.82 -5.14 1.24
C ILE A 129 -32.93 -4.35 -0.05
N VAL A 130 -32.81 -3.03 0.05
CA VAL A 130 -32.86 -2.08 -1.06
C VAL A 130 -31.46 -1.53 -1.28
N ALA A 131 -30.95 -1.57 -2.51
CA ALA A 131 -29.70 -0.90 -2.88
C ALA A 131 -29.98 0.31 -3.77
N ILE A 132 -29.41 1.47 -3.41
CA ILE A 132 -29.50 2.70 -4.18
C ILE A 132 -28.08 3.05 -4.65
N PHE A 133 -27.86 2.95 -5.96
CA PHE A 133 -26.58 3.19 -6.61
C PHE A 133 -26.55 4.58 -7.24
N PHE A 134 -25.52 5.36 -6.92
CA PHE A 134 -25.32 6.70 -7.44
C PHE A 134 -24.39 6.62 -8.65
N ASP A 135 -24.95 6.73 -9.85
CA ASP A 135 -24.22 6.68 -11.12
C ASP A 135 -23.66 8.06 -11.46
N VAL A 136 -22.63 8.47 -10.72
CA VAL A 136 -21.91 9.72 -10.94
C VAL A 136 -20.55 9.38 -11.51
N ASP A 137 -20.21 9.99 -12.64
CA ASP A 137 -18.92 9.74 -13.27
C ASP A 137 -17.75 10.12 -12.34
N ILE A 138 -16.59 9.53 -12.61
CA ILE A 138 -15.41 9.67 -11.75
C ILE A 138 -14.90 11.12 -11.74
N GLU A 139 -14.92 11.81 -12.87
CA GLU A 139 -14.40 13.18 -13.00
C GLU A 139 -15.30 14.17 -12.26
N GLU A 140 -16.61 14.02 -12.36
CA GLU A 140 -17.59 14.79 -11.60
C GLU A 140 -17.53 14.47 -10.10
N SER A 141 -17.33 13.20 -9.73
CA SER A 141 -17.09 12.80 -8.33
C SER A 141 -15.81 13.44 -7.76
N ILE A 142 -14.73 13.52 -8.55
CA ILE A 142 -13.48 14.21 -8.18
C ILE A 142 -13.72 15.72 -8.08
N LYS A 143 -14.41 16.32 -9.04
CA LYS A 143 -14.72 17.76 -9.03
C LYS A 143 -15.54 18.14 -7.78
N ARG A 144 -16.54 17.32 -7.42
CA ARG A 144 -17.32 17.45 -6.19
C ARG A 144 -16.48 17.17 -4.94
N ASP A 145 -15.52 16.25 -5.00
CA ASP A 145 -14.56 16.00 -3.92
C ASP A 145 -13.60 17.18 -3.69
N VAL A 146 -13.20 17.85 -4.76
CA VAL A 146 -12.31 19.02 -4.71
C VAL A 146 -13.03 20.25 -4.17
N SER A 147 -14.33 20.41 -4.47
CA SER A 147 -15.13 21.53 -3.99
C SER A 147 -15.60 21.38 -2.54
N ARG A 148 -15.64 20.16 -1.99
CA ARG A 148 -15.95 19.94 -0.56
C ARG A 148 -14.74 20.21 0.34
N GLY A 149 -14.98 20.80 1.52
CA GLY A 149 -13.93 21.05 2.52
C GLY A 149 -13.28 19.77 3.11
N LYS A 150 -13.96 18.61 3.05
CA LYS A 150 -13.43 17.30 3.48
C LYS A 150 -13.07 16.43 2.26
N LYS A 151 -11.84 16.55 1.76
CA LYS A 151 -11.35 15.84 0.58
C LYS A 151 -10.91 14.41 0.91
N VAL A 152 -11.26 13.47 0.04
CA VAL A 152 -10.78 12.08 0.11
C VAL A 152 -9.63 11.85 -0.88
N GLY A 153 -9.56 12.65 -1.95
CA GLY A 153 -8.42 12.76 -2.85
C GLY A 153 -8.64 12.07 -4.20
N GLU A 154 -8.19 12.73 -5.27
CA GLU A 154 -8.33 12.27 -6.66
C GLU A 154 -7.78 10.85 -6.88
N ALA A 155 -6.55 10.60 -6.40
CA ALA A 155 -5.90 9.30 -6.56
C ALA A 155 -6.72 8.17 -5.89
N TYR A 156 -7.33 8.44 -4.74
CA TYR A 156 -8.18 7.48 -4.03
C TYR A 156 -9.46 7.18 -4.83
N ILE A 157 -10.10 8.19 -5.42
CA ILE A 157 -11.33 8.00 -6.20
C ILE A 157 -11.03 7.23 -7.50
N LYS A 158 -9.97 7.60 -8.23
CA LYS A 158 -9.57 6.92 -9.49
C LYS A 158 -9.28 5.43 -9.26
N LYS A 159 -8.64 5.10 -8.15
CA LYS A 159 -8.33 3.73 -7.74
C LYS A 159 -9.57 2.85 -7.53
N ARG A 160 -10.73 3.44 -7.21
CA ARG A 160 -11.99 2.74 -6.96
C ARG A 160 -12.82 2.51 -8.22
N LYS A 161 -12.32 2.86 -9.41
CA LYS A 161 -13.02 2.65 -10.70
C LYS A 161 -13.46 1.20 -10.88
N SER A 162 -12.57 0.24 -10.63
CA SER A 162 -12.89 -1.19 -10.79
C SER A 162 -13.92 -1.64 -9.76
N ASP A 163 -13.79 -1.23 -8.50
CA ASP A 163 -14.78 -1.52 -7.45
C ASP A 163 -16.15 -0.94 -7.77
N TYR A 164 -16.20 0.26 -8.37
CA TYR A 164 -17.43 0.94 -8.79
C TYR A 164 -18.14 0.21 -9.92
N LEU A 165 -17.40 -0.17 -10.96
CA LEU A 165 -17.96 -0.96 -12.07
C LEU A 165 -18.44 -2.33 -11.58
N LEU A 166 -17.67 -2.97 -10.70
CA LEU A 166 -18.06 -4.24 -10.09
C LEU A 166 -19.29 -4.09 -9.18
N ALA A 167 -19.43 -2.99 -8.45
CA ALA A 167 -20.60 -2.69 -7.65
C ALA A 167 -21.87 -2.66 -8.50
N LYS A 168 -21.83 -1.95 -9.64
CA LYS A 168 -22.95 -1.87 -10.59
C LYS A 168 -23.36 -3.27 -11.08
N LEU A 169 -22.39 -4.05 -11.56
CA LEU A 169 -22.62 -5.41 -12.05
C LEU A 169 -23.15 -6.37 -10.98
N THR A 170 -22.61 -6.30 -9.75
CA THR A 170 -23.01 -7.21 -8.66
C THR A 170 -24.40 -6.89 -8.10
N LEU A 171 -24.80 -5.62 -8.08
CA LEU A 171 -26.14 -5.22 -7.63
C LEU A 171 -27.19 -5.51 -8.70
N GLU A 172 -26.87 -5.37 -9.99
CA GLU A 172 -27.78 -5.71 -11.10
C GLU A 172 -28.21 -7.18 -11.10
N ARG A 173 -27.36 -8.09 -10.61
CA ARG A 173 -27.69 -9.52 -10.50
C ARG A 173 -28.77 -9.83 -9.45
N LYS A 174 -28.99 -8.93 -8.48
CA LYS A 174 -29.96 -9.07 -7.40
C LYS A 174 -29.87 -10.38 -6.59
N GLU A 175 -28.66 -10.91 -6.39
CA GLU A 175 -28.47 -12.20 -5.70
C GLU A 175 -28.85 -12.17 -4.21
N TYR A 176 -28.70 -11.02 -3.55
CA TYR A 176 -28.92 -10.85 -2.11
C TYR A 176 -29.66 -9.55 -1.76
N ILE A 177 -30.26 -8.89 -2.75
CA ILE A 177 -31.04 -7.66 -2.58
C ILE A 177 -32.44 -7.85 -3.19
N ASP A 178 -33.45 -7.26 -2.59
CA ASP A 178 -34.83 -7.31 -3.06
C ASP A 178 -35.11 -6.24 -4.12
N SER A 179 -34.45 -5.08 -4.03
CA SER A 179 -34.64 -3.97 -4.98
C SER A 179 -33.35 -3.21 -5.23
N TYR A 180 -33.21 -2.69 -6.46
CA TYR A 180 -32.04 -1.97 -6.94
C TYR A 180 -32.48 -0.75 -7.73
N TYR A 181 -32.00 0.43 -7.35
CA TYR A 181 -32.30 1.71 -7.98
C TYR A 181 -31.01 2.42 -8.38
N VAL A 182 -31.02 3.11 -9.52
CA VAL A 182 -29.91 3.90 -10.03
C VAL A 182 -30.31 5.38 -10.09
N ILE A 183 -29.50 6.22 -9.47
CA ILE A 183 -29.67 7.68 -9.40
C ILE A 183 -28.52 8.36 -10.15
N GLU A 184 -28.86 9.16 -11.14
CA GLU A 184 -27.98 10.01 -11.93
C GLU A 184 -28.02 11.47 -11.42
N PRO A 185 -27.03 12.32 -11.73
CA PRO A 185 -26.93 13.68 -11.21
C PRO A 185 -28.16 14.57 -11.37
N ASP A 186 -28.92 14.40 -12.45
CA ASP A 186 -30.04 15.28 -12.84
C ASP A 186 -31.42 14.64 -12.55
N ASP A 187 -31.46 13.47 -11.90
CA ASP A 187 -32.72 12.82 -11.53
C ASP A 187 -33.45 13.59 -10.42
N GLU A 188 -34.74 13.86 -10.62
CA GLU A 188 -35.65 14.22 -9.52
C GLU A 188 -36.14 12.93 -8.85
N VAL A 189 -35.80 12.75 -7.57
CA VAL A 189 -36.12 11.53 -6.79
C VAL A 189 -37.02 11.88 -5.62
N SER A 190 -38.09 11.10 -5.43
CA SER A 190 -38.95 11.17 -4.25
C SER A 190 -38.89 9.85 -3.47
N ILE A 191 -38.63 9.93 -2.16
CA ILE A 191 -38.69 8.75 -1.26
C ILE A 191 -40.03 8.79 -0.52
N VAL A 192 -40.83 7.75 -0.67
CA VAL A 192 -42.05 7.55 0.12
C VAL A 192 -41.72 6.69 1.33
N LEU A 193 -41.74 7.30 2.51
CA LEU A 193 -41.49 6.66 3.79
C LEU A 193 -42.79 6.31 4.51
N PRO A 194 -42.77 5.38 5.48
CA PRO A 194 -43.89 5.19 6.39
C PRO A 194 -44.22 6.49 7.14
N GLU A 195 -45.49 6.68 7.47
CA GLU A 195 -46.03 7.94 8.02
C GLU A 195 -45.25 8.43 9.26
N GLU A 196 -44.84 7.51 10.13
CA GLU A 196 -44.04 7.80 11.34
C GLU A 196 -42.69 8.49 11.06
N TYR A 197 -42.08 8.26 9.89
CA TYR A 197 -40.81 8.90 9.52
C TYR A 197 -41.01 10.23 8.80
N SER A 198 -42.20 10.50 8.27
CA SER A 198 -42.48 11.73 7.51
C SER A 198 -42.47 12.97 8.40
N GLU A 199 -43.02 12.85 9.62
CA GLU A 199 -42.96 13.92 10.61
C GLU A 199 -41.54 14.13 11.16
N THR A 200 -40.84 13.03 11.46
CA THR A 200 -39.45 13.06 11.94
C THR A 200 -38.51 13.69 10.91
N LEU A 201 -38.68 13.36 9.62
CA LEU A 201 -37.90 13.96 8.53
C LEU A 201 -38.13 15.47 8.41
N ARG A 202 -39.37 15.95 8.63
CA ARG A 202 -39.66 17.40 8.62
C ARG A 202 -38.94 18.12 9.75
N ALA A 203 -39.01 17.58 10.97
CA ALA A 203 -38.29 18.15 12.11
C ALA A 203 -36.76 18.11 11.92
N ASP A 204 -36.22 17.01 11.38
CA ASP A 204 -34.80 16.90 11.07
C ASP A 204 -34.37 17.93 10.01
N ARG A 205 -35.20 18.18 8.98
CA ARG A 205 -34.92 19.20 7.94
C ARG A 205 -34.83 20.60 8.52
N GLU A 206 -35.73 20.99 9.43
CA GLU A 206 -35.67 22.28 10.12
C GLU A 206 -34.38 22.41 10.96
N ILE A 207 -33.95 21.32 11.61
CA ILE A 207 -32.68 21.28 12.35
C ILE A 207 -31.47 21.36 11.41
N ILE A 208 -31.50 20.65 10.29
CA ILE A 208 -30.41 20.64 9.31
C ILE A 208 -30.28 22.01 8.64
N GLU A 209 -31.38 22.68 8.31
CA GLU A 209 -31.36 24.05 7.76
C GLU A 209 -30.78 25.04 8.78
N ALA A 210 -31.19 24.96 10.05
CA ALA A 210 -30.63 25.78 11.13
C ALA A 210 -29.14 25.47 11.40
N ALA A 211 -28.74 24.21 11.29
CA ALA A 211 -27.35 23.76 11.43
C ALA A 211 -26.49 24.19 10.24
N GLN A 212 -27.00 24.11 9.01
CA GLN A 212 -26.31 24.57 7.79
C GLN A 212 -26.15 26.10 7.77
N GLU A 213 -27.13 26.84 8.31
CA GLU A 213 -27.00 28.29 8.50
C GLU A 213 -25.93 28.62 9.54
N SER A 214 -25.86 27.85 10.63
CA SER A 214 -24.80 27.95 11.65
C SER A 214 -23.44 27.53 11.10
N GLU A 215 -23.37 26.49 10.27
CA GLU A 215 -22.14 25.97 9.63
C GLU A 215 -21.64 26.91 8.52
N ARG A 216 -22.54 27.66 7.85
CA ARG A 216 -22.23 28.79 6.96
C ARG A 216 -21.63 29.98 7.72
N ILE A 217 -22.16 30.30 8.89
CA ILE A 217 -21.60 31.32 9.79
C ILE A 217 -20.21 30.89 10.30
N ILE A 218 -20.02 29.60 10.58
CA ILE A 218 -18.73 29.02 11.01
C ILE A 218 -17.70 28.94 9.86
N SER A 219 -18.12 28.70 8.62
CA SER A 219 -17.22 28.63 7.46
C SER A 219 -16.82 29.99 6.89
N GLY A 220 -17.48 31.07 7.33
CA GLY A 220 -17.15 32.46 6.99
C GLY A 220 -16.15 33.15 7.92
N VAL A 221 -15.74 32.54 9.04
CA VAL A 221 -14.79 33.12 9.99
C VAL A 221 -13.46 32.40 9.89
N GLU A 222 -12.39 33.19 9.72
CA GLU A 222 -10.99 32.76 9.60
C GLU A 222 -10.65 31.63 10.57
N THR A 223 -10.26 30.48 10.02
CA THR A 223 -9.90 29.28 10.78
C THR A 223 -8.52 29.44 11.39
N SER A 224 -8.41 30.26 12.44
CA SER A 224 -7.48 29.93 13.52
C SER A 224 -7.98 28.67 14.22
N PHE A 225 -7.09 27.82 14.75
CA PHE A 225 -7.46 26.69 15.61
C PHE A 225 -8.62 27.09 16.54
N LYS A 226 -9.64 26.23 16.70
CA LYS A 226 -10.81 26.49 17.54
C LYS A 226 -10.43 26.52 19.02
N LYS A 227 -9.60 27.48 19.43
CA LYS A 227 -9.45 27.85 20.82
C LYS A 227 -10.79 28.40 21.23
N ARG A 228 -11.51 27.69 22.10
CA ARG A 228 -12.74 28.20 22.68
C ARG A 228 -12.39 29.50 23.40
N GLU A 229 -12.95 30.62 22.94
CA GLU A 229 -12.83 31.87 23.68
C GLU A 229 -13.56 31.69 25.00
N ILE A 230 -12.80 31.70 26.10
CA ILE A 230 -13.35 31.66 27.44
C ILE A 230 -13.64 33.10 27.84
N LYS A 231 -14.91 33.45 27.99
CA LYS A 231 -15.30 34.79 28.46
C LYS A 231 -14.85 34.96 29.91
N ASP A 232 -14.11 36.03 30.20
CA ASP A 232 -13.60 36.31 31.56
C ASP A 232 -14.70 36.53 32.60
N SER A 233 -15.94 36.81 32.17
CA SER A 233 -17.08 37.06 33.05
C SER A 233 -17.85 35.81 33.50
N ILE A 234 -17.43 34.60 33.06
CA ILE A 234 -18.15 33.34 33.28
C ILE A 234 -17.35 32.45 34.24
N SER A 235 -18.03 31.73 35.14
CA SER A 235 -17.42 30.79 36.08
C SER A 235 -16.84 29.57 35.37
N ARG A 236 -15.66 29.09 35.78
CA ARG A 236 -14.95 27.99 35.12
C ARG A 236 -14.99 26.70 35.95
N ILE A 237 -15.28 25.58 35.28
CA ILE A 237 -15.20 24.23 35.84
C ILE A 237 -13.99 23.55 35.20
N PRO A 238 -12.83 23.50 35.89
CA PRO A 238 -11.62 22.93 35.30
C PRO A 238 -11.69 21.40 35.26
N VAL A 239 -11.26 20.80 34.15
CA VAL A 239 -11.24 19.34 33.96
C VAL A 239 -9.93 18.91 33.32
N LYS A 240 -9.33 17.79 33.72
CA LYS A 240 -8.09 17.29 33.10
C LYS A 240 -8.34 16.80 31.67
N ALA A 241 -7.38 17.00 30.78
CA ALA A 241 -7.43 16.45 29.42
C ALA A 241 -7.55 14.92 29.48
N GLY A 242 -8.46 14.35 28.67
CA GLY A 242 -8.78 12.93 28.71
C GLY A 242 -9.80 12.53 29.80
N ALA A 243 -10.38 13.49 30.53
CA ALA A 243 -11.42 13.24 31.52
C ALA A 243 -12.72 12.70 30.89
N VAL A 244 -13.49 11.96 31.72
CA VAL A 244 -14.83 11.47 31.38
C VAL A 244 -15.84 12.17 32.28
N LEU A 245 -16.47 13.22 31.79
CA LEU A 245 -17.48 13.97 32.54
C LEU A 245 -18.82 13.24 32.49
N PHE A 246 -19.50 13.13 33.62
CA PHE A 246 -20.87 12.63 33.70
C PHE A 246 -21.82 13.80 33.93
N PHE A 247 -22.74 14.03 33.00
CA PHE A 247 -23.68 15.15 33.02
C PHE A 247 -25.11 14.63 33.15
N GLU A 248 -25.69 14.79 34.33
CA GLU A 248 -27.09 14.45 34.63
C GLU A 248 -27.97 15.69 34.49
N GLY A 249 -29.01 15.64 33.68
CA GLY A 249 -29.95 16.75 33.58
C GLY A 249 -31.08 16.53 32.60
N SER A 250 -32.24 17.10 32.92
CA SER A 250 -33.46 17.03 32.09
C SER A 250 -33.23 17.69 30.72
N ALA A 251 -33.93 17.21 29.69
CA ALA A 251 -33.89 17.82 28.37
C ALA A 251 -34.48 19.25 28.40
N SER A 252 -33.62 20.28 28.38
CA SER A 252 -34.00 21.69 28.34
C SER A 252 -33.17 22.47 27.31
N ALA A 253 -33.66 23.64 26.88
CA ALA A 253 -32.96 24.48 25.92
C ALA A 253 -31.61 25.00 26.48
N GLU A 254 -31.58 25.29 27.78
CA GLU A 254 -30.40 25.74 28.52
C GLU A 254 -29.34 24.64 28.62
N LYS A 255 -29.74 23.38 28.89
CA LYS A 255 -28.84 22.22 28.83
C LYS A 255 -28.20 22.08 27.46
N LYS A 256 -29.03 22.13 26.42
CA LYS A 256 -28.56 21.99 25.03
C LYS A 256 -27.53 23.07 24.69
N LYS A 257 -27.85 24.33 25.01
CA LYS A 257 -26.95 25.47 24.81
C LYS A 257 -25.64 25.32 25.60
N PHE A 258 -25.70 24.91 26.87
CA PHE A 258 -24.50 24.64 27.67
C PHE A 258 -23.59 23.58 27.03
N LEU A 259 -24.16 22.47 26.57
CA LEU A 259 -23.39 21.41 25.92
C LEU A 259 -22.77 21.90 24.59
N GLU A 260 -23.50 22.70 23.80
CA GLU A 260 -22.98 23.29 22.55
C GLU A 260 -21.84 24.29 22.80
N ASP A 261 -21.93 25.10 23.86
CA ASP A 261 -20.89 26.07 24.24
C ASP A 261 -19.62 25.39 24.81
N ASN A 262 -19.75 24.18 25.35
CA ASN A 262 -18.69 23.49 26.11
C ASN A 262 -18.13 22.23 25.47
N PHE A 263 -18.85 21.62 24.54
CA PHE A 263 -18.46 20.36 23.91
C PHE A 263 -18.79 20.40 22.43
N LEU A 264 -17.90 19.86 21.61
CA LEU A 264 -18.26 19.57 20.23
C LEU A 264 -19.19 18.35 20.24
N SER A 265 -20.09 18.27 19.26
CA SER A 265 -21.08 17.19 19.17
C SER A 265 -20.45 15.79 19.26
N TYR A 266 -19.23 15.63 18.75
CA TYR A 266 -18.48 14.37 18.80
C TYR A 266 -17.68 14.15 20.09
N GLN A 267 -17.66 15.09 21.03
CA GLN A 267 -17.16 14.87 22.40
C GLN A 267 -18.26 14.36 23.33
N LEU A 268 -19.52 14.33 22.87
CA LEU A 268 -20.67 13.86 23.62
C LEU A 268 -20.94 12.36 23.39
N ILE A 269 -21.35 11.66 24.44
CA ILE A 269 -22.03 10.35 24.40
C ILE A 269 -23.38 10.59 25.08
N ASP A 270 -24.44 10.69 24.29
CA ASP A 270 -25.77 11.06 24.79
C ASP A 270 -26.72 9.87 24.79
N ALA A 271 -27.22 9.53 25.98
CA ALA A 271 -28.03 8.34 26.20
C ALA A 271 -29.35 8.38 25.40
N GLU A 272 -30.04 9.52 25.41
CA GLU A 272 -31.31 9.71 24.67
C GLU A 272 -31.08 9.61 23.15
N SER A 273 -30.02 10.24 22.64
CA SER A 273 -29.64 10.16 21.23
C SER A 273 -29.27 8.74 20.80
N ILE A 274 -28.61 7.96 21.66
CA ILE A 274 -28.23 6.57 21.37
C ILE A 274 -29.45 5.66 21.41
N ALA A 275 -30.31 5.77 22.42
CA ALA A 275 -31.55 5.01 22.52
C ALA A 275 -32.47 5.26 21.31
N LYS A 276 -32.64 6.54 20.92
CA LYS A 276 -33.39 6.93 19.72
C LYS A 276 -32.80 6.33 18.44
N ARG A 277 -31.47 6.35 18.29
CA ARG A 277 -30.77 5.72 17.14
C ARG A 277 -30.98 4.21 17.08
N LEU A 278 -30.97 3.54 18.24
CA LEU A 278 -31.22 2.10 18.35
C LEU A 278 -32.70 1.73 18.19
N ALA A 279 -33.61 2.69 18.36
CA ALA A 279 -35.05 2.47 18.43
C ALA A 279 -35.44 1.50 19.57
N VAL A 280 -34.85 1.75 20.75
CA VAL A 280 -35.11 1.03 22.01
C VAL A 280 -35.40 2.03 23.12
N ASP A 281 -35.93 1.54 24.24
CA ASP A 281 -36.12 2.36 25.43
C ASP A 281 -34.77 2.79 26.02
N LEU A 282 -34.77 3.93 26.73
CA LEU A 282 -33.57 4.48 27.34
C LEU A 282 -32.89 3.46 28.30
N ASP A 283 -33.71 2.68 29.00
CA ASP A 283 -33.26 1.68 29.99
C ASP A 283 -32.96 0.29 29.37
N ASP A 284 -32.85 0.20 28.04
CA ASP A 284 -32.47 -1.04 27.34
C ASP A 284 -30.94 -1.30 27.40
N GLU A 285 -30.53 -2.56 27.61
CA GLU A 285 -29.13 -2.96 27.67
C GLU A 285 -28.33 -2.64 26.39
N ALA A 286 -28.98 -2.57 25.22
CA ALA A 286 -28.34 -2.18 23.97
C ALA A 286 -27.84 -0.73 24.02
N THR A 287 -28.59 0.18 24.66
CA THR A 287 -28.17 1.57 24.88
C THR A 287 -26.89 1.61 25.72
N ARG A 288 -26.87 0.89 26.84
CA ARG A 288 -25.70 0.71 27.71
C ARG A 288 -24.49 0.20 26.93
N ASP A 289 -24.66 -0.85 26.13
CA ASP A 289 -23.56 -1.52 25.42
C ASP A 289 -22.90 -0.65 24.35
N ILE A 290 -23.69 0.13 23.61
CA ILE A 290 -23.16 1.08 22.61
C ILE A 290 -22.46 2.24 23.30
N MET A 291 -23.05 2.80 24.36
CA MET A 291 -22.41 3.84 25.17
C MET A 291 -21.07 3.35 25.73
N GLN A 292 -21.04 2.15 26.30
CA GLN A 292 -19.84 1.52 26.85
C GLN A 292 -18.75 1.34 25.77
N GLN A 293 -19.13 0.88 24.59
CA GLN A 293 -18.19 0.65 23.50
C GLN A 293 -17.55 1.96 23.01
N ILE A 294 -18.35 3.02 22.82
CA ILE A 294 -17.82 4.33 22.43
C ILE A 294 -16.95 4.92 23.55
N LEU A 295 -17.37 4.79 24.80
CA LEU A 295 -16.63 5.29 25.96
C LEU A 295 -15.26 4.61 26.09
N TYR A 296 -15.20 3.28 25.98
CA TYR A 296 -13.95 2.51 26.02
C TYR A 296 -12.95 3.02 24.98
N GLU A 297 -13.44 3.29 23.77
CA GLU A 297 -12.62 3.77 22.66
C GLU A 297 -12.05 5.16 22.89
N ARG A 298 -12.89 6.09 23.38
CA ARG A 298 -12.44 7.45 23.67
C ARG A 298 -11.46 7.49 24.83
N MET A 299 -11.68 6.69 25.89
CA MET A 299 -10.72 6.53 26.98
C MET A 299 -9.39 5.98 26.48
N HIS A 300 -9.43 5.00 25.57
CA HIS A 300 -8.22 4.46 24.96
C HIS A 300 -7.46 5.51 24.13
N ASN A 301 -8.16 6.32 23.35
CA ASN A 301 -7.57 7.39 22.54
C ASN A 301 -7.20 8.65 23.36
N ASN A 302 -7.43 8.63 24.68
CA ASN A 302 -7.22 9.75 25.61
C ASN A 302 -7.98 11.03 25.21
N LEU A 303 -9.24 10.87 24.79
CA LEU A 303 -10.08 11.98 24.35
C LEU A 303 -10.99 12.45 25.50
N THR A 304 -11.00 13.76 25.77
CA THR A 304 -11.95 14.37 26.72
C THR A 304 -13.38 14.12 26.25
N THR A 305 -14.19 13.48 27.10
CA THR A 305 -15.51 12.94 26.76
C THR A 305 -16.54 13.39 27.79
N CYS A 306 -17.72 13.81 27.34
CA CYS A 306 -18.88 14.04 28.21
C CYS A 306 -19.97 13.00 27.93
N VAL A 307 -20.40 12.29 28.97
CA VAL A 307 -21.52 11.34 28.96
C VAL A 307 -22.75 12.04 29.53
N THR A 308 -23.78 12.26 28.73
CA THR A 308 -25.02 12.95 29.14
C THR A 308 -26.21 12.00 29.21
N TYR A 309 -27.01 12.15 30.27
CA TYR A 309 -28.21 11.34 30.52
C TYR A 309 -29.24 12.12 31.35
N PRO A 310 -30.53 11.76 31.29
CA PRO A 310 -31.58 12.39 32.09
C PRO A 310 -31.54 11.90 33.56
N PRO A 311 -32.23 12.60 34.48
CA PRO A 311 -32.29 12.19 35.87
C PRO A 311 -32.89 10.80 36.06
N GLY A 312 -32.27 9.98 36.90
CA GLY A 312 -32.73 8.61 37.17
C GLY A 312 -32.33 7.54 36.14
N PHE A 313 -31.42 7.86 35.21
CA PHE A 313 -30.91 6.90 34.23
C PHE A 313 -30.25 5.67 34.87
N VAL A 314 -30.77 4.47 34.57
CA VAL A 314 -30.41 3.23 35.29
C VAL A 314 -28.98 2.73 35.07
N PHE A 315 -28.32 3.16 33.99
CA PHE A 315 -26.97 2.69 33.64
C PHE A 315 -25.85 3.66 34.00
N ALA A 316 -26.14 4.78 34.66
CA ALA A 316 -25.12 5.77 35.03
C ALA A 316 -23.97 5.14 35.84
N ASP A 317 -24.31 4.38 36.89
CA ASP A 317 -23.31 3.70 37.73
C ASP A 317 -22.53 2.62 36.98
N TYR A 318 -23.16 1.93 36.02
CA TYR A 318 -22.49 0.94 35.20
C TYR A 318 -21.42 1.57 34.28
N LEU A 319 -21.71 2.74 33.71
CA LEU A 319 -20.76 3.47 32.88
C LEU A 319 -19.60 4.02 33.72
N LYS A 320 -19.87 4.51 34.94
CA LYS A 320 -18.82 4.90 35.91
C LYS A 320 -17.92 3.71 36.27
N GLU A 321 -18.52 2.56 36.57
CA GLU A 321 -17.81 1.31 36.84
C GLU A 321 -16.99 0.82 35.63
N THR A 322 -17.42 1.10 34.39
CA THR A 322 -16.63 0.84 33.19
C THR A 322 -15.33 1.65 33.18
N VAL A 323 -15.38 2.92 33.57
CA VAL A 323 -14.18 3.77 33.69
C VAL A 323 -13.23 3.17 34.73
N ARG A 324 -13.75 2.83 35.92
CA ARG A 324 -12.95 2.22 37.00
C ARG A 324 -12.25 0.92 36.57
N ARG A 325 -12.96 0.02 35.89
CA ARG A 325 -12.37 -1.22 35.36
C ARG A 325 -11.30 -0.95 34.30
N TYR A 326 -11.46 0.12 33.53
CA TYR A 326 -10.46 0.55 32.56
C TYR A 326 -9.18 1.02 33.25
N GLU A 327 -9.31 1.88 34.25
CA GLU A 327 -8.22 2.36 35.11
C GLU A 327 -7.46 1.19 35.75
N GLU A 328 -8.16 0.27 36.41
CA GLU A 328 -7.56 -0.91 37.06
C GLU A 328 -6.83 -1.81 36.06
N LYS A 329 -7.40 -2.00 34.85
CA LYS A 329 -6.81 -2.85 33.81
C LYS A 329 -5.55 -2.24 33.19
N ARG A 330 -5.47 -0.92 33.10
CA ARG A 330 -4.41 -0.18 32.40
C ARG A 330 -3.41 0.48 33.32
N ASP A 331 -3.65 0.47 34.63
CA ASP A 331 -2.86 1.17 35.64
C ASP A 331 -2.72 2.67 35.33
N ILE A 332 -3.88 3.31 35.06
CA ILE A 332 -3.98 4.74 34.77
C ILE A 332 -5.05 5.41 35.63
N SER A 333 -5.00 6.73 35.74
CA SER A 333 -6.05 7.54 36.38
C SER A 333 -6.79 8.39 35.34
N ILE A 334 -8.12 8.42 35.44
CA ILE A 334 -9.04 9.19 34.61
C ILE A 334 -9.96 9.98 35.55
N THR A 335 -9.93 11.31 35.44
CA THR A 335 -10.84 12.16 36.24
C THR A 335 -12.27 12.03 35.73
N THR A 336 -13.22 11.81 36.65
CA THR A 336 -14.64 11.62 36.35
C THR A 336 -15.54 12.63 37.05
N PRO A 337 -15.52 13.91 36.64
CA PRO A 337 -16.32 14.94 37.32
C PRO A 337 -17.80 14.76 37.00
N GLU A 338 -18.66 14.96 38.00
CA GLU A 338 -20.11 14.91 37.85
C GLU A 338 -20.70 16.32 37.81
N VAL A 339 -21.61 16.57 36.86
CA VAL A 339 -22.40 17.79 36.77
C VAL A 339 -23.88 17.41 36.81
N VAL A 340 -24.60 17.86 37.83
CA VAL A 340 -26.02 17.57 38.04
C VAL A 340 -26.82 18.86 37.89
N VAL A 341 -27.76 18.87 36.95
CA VAL A 341 -28.67 19.99 36.70
C VAL A 341 -30.00 19.74 37.39
N THR A 342 -30.45 20.71 38.20
CA THR A 342 -31.70 20.62 38.97
C THR A 342 -32.71 21.68 38.55
N ASP A 343 -33.99 21.36 38.71
CA ASP A 343 -35.11 22.29 38.51
C ASP A 343 -35.28 23.34 39.62
N LYS A 344 -34.52 23.27 40.72
CA LYS A 344 -34.58 24.25 41.80
C LYS A 344 -33.73 25.48 41.47
N ASP A 345 -34.41 26.59 41.23
CA ASP A 345 -33.80 27.89 40.93
C ASP A 345 -32.87 28.36 42.06
N GLY A 346 -31.77 29.03 41.69
CA GLY A 346 -30.90 29.70 42.66
C GLY A 346 -29.88 28.81 43.39
N ILE A 347 -29.93 27.48 43.29
CA ILE A 347 -28.98 26.58 43.96
C ILE A 347 -27.59 26.64 43.31
N THR A 348 -26.55 26.71 44.15
CA THR A 348 -25.15 26.51 43.76
C THR A 348 -24.44 25.84 44.94
N GLU A 349 -24.32 24.52 44.91
CA GLU A 349 -23.57 23.76 45.91
C GLU A 349 -22.31 23.18 45.27
N HIS A 350 -21.15 23.60 45.79
CA HIS A 350 -19.84 23.09 45.41
C HIS A 350 -19.31 22.23 46.57
N THR A 351 -19.13 20.93 46.33
CA THR A 351 -18.45 20.05 47.29
C THR A 351 -17.00 19.87 46.84
N GLU A 352 -16.13 20.70 47.46
CA GLU A 352 -14.66 20.70 47.47
C GLU A 352 -13.89 20.70 46.12
N LEU A 353 -13.11 21.78 45.94
CA LEU A 353 -12.20 22.07 44.83
C LEU A 353 -10.80 21.46 45.08
N ASP A 354 -10.69 20.14 45.22
CA ASP A 354 -9.41 19.49 44.97
C ASP A 354 -9.30 19.10 43.48
N ASP A 355 -8.08 18.87 42.99
CA ASP A 355 -7.71 18.58 41.59
C ASP A 355 -8.46 17.40 40.93
N ASP A 356 -9.36 16.74 41.68
CA ASP A 356 -10.12 15.54 41.31
C ASP A 356 -11.65 15.75 41.22
N PHE A 357 -12.19 16.95 41.48
CA PHE A 357 -13.60 17.38 41.26
C PHE A 357 -14.67 16.27 41.30
N LYS A 358 -15.39 16.11 42.43
CA LYS A 358 -16.38 15.01 42.55
C LYS A 358 -17.76 15.33 41.94
N THR A 359 -18.46 16.37 42.39
CA THR A 359 -19.82 16.69 41.92
C THR A 359 -20.13 18.19 41.98
N VAL A 360 -20.71 18.75 40.91
CA VAL A 360 -21.18 20.13 40.80
C VAL A 360 -22.69 20.14 40.56
N VAL A 361 -23.45 20.83 41.41
CA VAL A 361 -24.91 20.94 41.29
C VAL A 361 -25.28 22.34 40.79
N LEU A 362 -25.88 22.42 39.60
CA LEU A 362 -26.26 23.67 38.93
C LEU A 362 -27.79 23.80 38.81
N GLY A 363 -28.32 24.99 39.11
CA GLY A 363 -29.68 25.35 38.72
C GLY A 363 -29.77 25.56 37.20
N LYS A 364 -30.88 25.10 36.57
CA LYS A 364 -31.08 25.21 35.12
C LYS A 364 -30.96 26.64 34.57
N ASP A 365 -31.39 27.63 35.35
CA ASP A 365 -31.37 29.07 35.04
C ASP A 365 -29.96 29.68 35.03
N LYS A 366 -28.97 28.97 35.60
CA LYS A 366 -27.59 29.45 35.74
C LYS A 366 -26.61 28.81 34.77
N LEU A 367 -27.02 27.84 33.94
CA LEU A 367 -26.13 27.09 33.06
C LEU A 367 -25.26 27.98 32.14
N GLU A 368 -25.82 29.07 31.62
CA GLU A 368 -25.09 30.02 30.77
C GLU A 368 -23.97 30.80 31.48
N ASN A 369 -23.90 30.73 32.81
CA ASN A 369 -22.86 31.37 33.61
C ASN A 369 -21.67 30.44 33.90
N TYR A 370 -21.62 29.24 33.31
CA TYR A 370 -20.52 28.29 33.49
C TYR A 370 -19.91 27.81 32.18
N GLN A 371 -18.60 27.57 32.20
CA GLN A 371 -17.85 26.96 31.11
C GLN A 371 -16.88 25.89 31.63
N ILE A 372 -16.73 24.79 30.89
CA ILE A 372 -15.76 23.73 31.10
C ILE A 372 -14.40 24.20 30.57
N ASP A 373 -13.37 24.12 31.40
CA ASP A 373 -12.01 24.55 31.09
C ASP A 373 -11.06 23.34 31.10
N VAL A 374 -10.72 22.83 29.92
CA VAL A 374 -9.88 21.63 29.79
C VAL A 374 -8.41 22.00 30.10
N LYS A 375 -7.89 21.44 31.19
CA LYS A 375 -6.51 21.56 31.64
C LYS A 375 -5.69 20.40 31.13
N ARG A 376 -4.73 20.71 30.26
CA ARG A 376 -3.72 19.75 29.83
C ARG A 376 -2.48 19.85 30.71
N ASP A 377 -1.98 18.70 31.15
CA ASP A 377 -0.73 18.59 31.90
C ASP A 377 0.48 18.60 30.94
N ALA A 378 0.61 19.69 30.19
CA ALA A 378 1.70 19.94 29.25
C ALA A 378 2.24 21.36 29.47
N PRO A 379 3.51 21.63 29.12
CA PRO A 379 4.08 22.98 29.21
C PRO A 379 3.26 24.02 28.44
N ASP A 380 3.25 25.25 28.94
CA ASP A 380 2.70 26.40 28.21
C ASP A 380 3.31 26.49 26.81
N ASP A 381 2.47 26.88 25.85
CA ASP A 381 2.92 27.15 24.50
C ASP A 381 4.03 28.20 24.52
N ALA A 382 5.05 27.97 23.71
CA ALA A 382 6.18 28.88 23.54
C ALA A 382 6.37 29.17 22.05
N PRO A 383 7.04 30.28 21.68
CA PRO A 383 7.43 30.49 20.29
C PRO A 383 8.36 29.38 19.82
N LEU A 384 7.96 28.62 18.80
CA LEU A 384 8.75 27.55 18.20
C LEU A 384 8.97 27.78 16.71
N PHE A 385 10.03 27.19 16.18
CA PHE A 385 10.19 26.92 14.76
C PHE A 385 10.32 25.42 14.55
N ILE A 386 9.30 24.80 13.98
CA ILE A 386 9.23 23.34 13.80
C ILE A 386 9.76 23.02 12.41
N VAL A 387 10.76 22.15 12.32
CA VAL A 387 11.47 21.78 11.08
C VAL A 387 11.08 20.36 10.71
N GLY A 388 10.69 20.14 9.45
CA GLY A 388 10.42 18.83 8.87
C GLY A 388 11.63 17.89 8.85
N ASP A 389 11.49 16.77 8.16
CA ASP A 389 12.60 15.82 7.98
C ASP A 389 13.77 16.51 7.28
N VAL A 390 14.99 16.27 7.77
CA VAL A 390 16.18 17.03 7.32
C VAL A 390 17.00 16.23 6.32
N HIS A 391 17.13 14.91 6.54
CA HIS A 391 17.83 13.98 5.65
C HIS A 391 19.17 14.53 5.13
N GLY A 392 20.01 15.08 6.01
CA GLY A 392 21.33 15.58 5.60
C GLY A 392 21.34 16.87 4.78
N ALA A 393 20.23 17.63 4.67
CA ALA A 393 20.16 18.95 4.05
C ALA A 393 20.75 20.05 4.94
N TYR A 394 22.07 19.97 5.16
CA TYR A 394 22.80 20.79 6.10
C TYR A 394 22.74 22.29 5.80
N THR A 395 22.84 22.69 4.54
CA THR A 395 22.86 24.10 4.13
C THR A 395 21.52 24.76 4.43
N ALA A 396 20.43 24.10 4.02
CA ALA A 396 19.07 24.55 4.26
C ALA A 396 18.78 24.66 5.76
N MET A 397 19.14 23.62 6.52
CA MET A 397 18.97 23.60 7.98
C MET A 397 19.77 24.72 8.66
N ARG A 398 21.00 25.01 8.21
CA ARG A 398 21.82 26.10 8.77
C ARG A 398 21.26 27.47 8.48
N GLU A 399 20.69 27.66 7.29
CA GLU A 399 20.04 28.90 6.94
C GLU A 399 18.83 29.15 7.85
N ILE A 400 17.96 28.16 8.01
CA ILE A 400 16.83 28.21 8.95
C ILE A 400 17.32 28.56 10.35
N ALA A 401 18.29 27.81 10.88
CA ALA A 401 18.82 28.06 12.21
C ALA A 401 19.45 29.47 12.36
N SER A 402 20.03 30.01 11.28
CA SER A 402 20.57 31.38 11.23
C SER A 402 19.48 32.44 11.23
N ARG A 403 18.37 32.22 10.51
CA ARG A 403 17.18 33.09 10.53
C ARG A 403 16.61 33.19 11.95
N ILE A 404 16.38 32.05 12.60
CA ILE A 404 15.87 32.00 13.99
C ILE A 404 16.86 32.60 14.99
N ARG A 405 18.17 32.40 14.77
CA ARG A 405 19.19 33.04 15.61
C ARG A 405 19.16 34.57 15.46
N ARG A 406 19.00 35.10 14.26
CA ARG A 406 18.92 36.56 14.01
C ARG A 406 17.66 37.14 14.66
N GLU A 407 16.51 36.52 14.45
CA GLU A 407 15.26 36.87 15.15
C GLU A 407 15.49 37.00 16.66
N ASN A 408 16.09 35.97 17.28
CA ASN A 408 16.36 35.97 18.72
C ASN A 408 17.44 36.98 19.20
N ILE A 409 18.28 37.51 18.30
CA ILE A 409 19.26 38.56 18.60
C ILE A 409 18.59 39.94 18.50
N ASP A 410 17.68 40.11 17.54
CA ASP A 410 16.99 41.37 17.29
C ASP A 410 15.95 41.70 18.38
N LYS A 411 15.52 40.68 19.14
CA LYS A 411 14.73 40.82 20.38
C LYS A 411 15.55 41.54 21.46
N LYS A 412 15.26 42.82 21.67
CA LYS A 412 16.04 43.73 22.54
C LYS A 412 15.64 43.63 24.01
N GLU A 413 14.41 43.25 24.30
CA GLU A 413 13.91 43.15 25.67
C GLU A 413 14.29 41.81 26.29
N VAL A 414 14.72 41.84 27.55
CA VAL A 414 15.17 40.64 28.28
C VAL A 414 14.03 39.63 28.46
N ASP A 415 12.79 40.12 28.53
CA ASP A 415 11.59 39.33 28.80
C ASP A 415 10.87 38.85 27.52
N GLU A 416 11.35 39.22 26.34
CA GLU A 416 10.74 38.77 25.09
C GLU A 416 11.05 37.28 24.83
N PRO A 417 10.03 36.41 24.65
CA PRO A 417 10.26 34.98 24.56
C PRO A 417 11.05 34.63 23.29
N LYS A 418 12.15 33.90 23.48
CA LYS A 418 13.02 33.45 22.39
C LYS A 418 12.45 32.20 21.72
N ARG A 419 12.55 32.16 20.40
CA ARG A 419 12.08 31.06 19.58
C ARG A 419 13.03 29.87 19.64
N LYS A 420 12.49 28.68 19.98
CA LYS A 420 13.26 27.42 20.03
C LYS A 420 13.00 26.59 18.78
N ILE A 421 14.02 25.90 18.26
CA ILE A 421 13.87 25.03 17.09
C ILE A 421 13.40 23.65 17.55
N VAL A 422 12.48 23.01 16.83
CA VAL A 422 12.11 21.62 17.05
C VAL A 422 12.26 20.85 15.74
N PHE A 423 13.06 19.80 15.73
CA PHE A 423 13.20 18.89 14.59
C PHE A 423 12.21 17.73 14.75
N VAL A 424 11.36 17.46 13.75
CA VAL A 424 10.36 16.38 13.82
C VAL A 424 10.96 14.98 13.68
N GLY A 425 12.22 14.87 13.25
CA GLY A 425 12.97 13.62 13.15
C GLY A 425 13.80 13.55 11.88
N ASP A 426 14.38 12.38 11.63
CA ASP A 426 15.10 12.01 10.42
C ASP A 426 16.16 13.04 10.02
N MET A 427 17.14 13.20 10.91
CA MET A 427 18.24 14.15 10.73
C MET A 427 19.17 13.74 9.57
N ALA A 428 19.31 12.44 9.34
CA ALA A 428 20.34 11.85 8.51
C ALA A 428 19.76 10.88 7.47
N ASP A 429 20.67 10.34 6.67
CA ASP A 429 20.43 9.41 5.56
C ASP A 429 19.78 10.09 4.34
N ARG A 430 19.92 9.47 3.17
CA ARG A 430 19.48 9.92 1.84
C ARG A 430 20.10 11.21 1.28
N GLY A 431 20.41 12.21 2.09
CA GLY A 431 21.05 13.45 1.62
C GLY A 431 22.56 13.55 1.87
N PRO A 432 23.17 14.61 1.31
CA PRO A 432 24.61 14.71 1.06
C PRO A 432 25.46 14.97 2.31
N TYR A 433 24.91 15.62 3.34
CA TYR A 433 25.66 16.09 4.52
C TYR A 433 25.10 15.51 5.82
N SER A 434 24.89 14.19 5.84
CA SER A 434 24.29 13.47 6.97
C SER A 434 25.12 13.62 8.27
N ALA A 435 26.45 13.47 8.20
CA ALA A 435 27.30 13.57 9.38
C ALA A 435 27.31 15.01 9.95
N GLU A 436 27.45 16.02 9.09
CA GLU A 436 27.45 17.44 9.46
C GLU A 436 26.12 17.87 10.07
N THR A 437 25.02 17.38 9.51
CA THR A 437 23.67 17.61 10.03
C THR A 437 23.53 17.04 11.44
N VAL A 438 23.92 15.78 11.66
CA VAL A 438 23.88 15.14 12.99
C VAL A 438 24.74 15.90 14.00
N ILE A 439 25.96 16.29 13.63
CA ILE A 439 26.88 17.04 14.52
C ILE A 439 26.27 18.40 14.90
N TYR A 440 25.69 19.11 13.94
CA TYR A 440 25.13 20.43 14.15
C TYR A 440 23.86 20.38 15.00
N ILE A 441 22.91 19.48 14.70
CA ILE A 441 21.69 19.30 15.49
C ILE A 441 22.05 18.88 16.92
N THR A 442 23.00 17.94 17.08
CA THR A 442 23.53 17.57 18.40
C THR A 442 24.05 18.79 19.17
N SER A 443 24.80 19.69 18.51
CA SER A 443 25.28 20.91 19.14
C SER A 443 24.15 21.87 19.53
N LEU A 444 23.06 21.96 18.75
CA LEU A 444 21.92 22.82 19.07
C LEU A 444 21.13 22.27 20.26
N VAL A 445 20.81 20.97 20.24
CA VAL A 445 20.06 20.29 21.30
C VAL A 445 20.82 20.37 22.62
N ARG A 446 22.12 20.02 22.63
CA ARG A 446 22.95 20.07 23.84
C ARG A 446 23.14 21.47 24.43
N ARG A 447 22.95 22.53 23.64
CA ARG A 447 22.99 23.93 24.10
C ARG A 447 21.61 24.45 24.50
N GLY A 448 20.58 23.60 24.53
CA GLY A 448 19.20 23.98 24.85
C GLY A 448 18.53 24.83 23.77
N ARG A 449 19.10 24.92 22.56
CA ARG A 449 18.58 25.75 21.46
C ARG A 449 17.61 25.01 20.53
N ALA A 450 17.61 23.68 20.60
CA ALA A 450 16.71 22.85 19.83
C ALA A 450 16.17 21.68 20.66
N ILE A 451 15.07 21.08 20.19
CA ILE A 451 14.53 19.79 20.62
C ILE A 451 14.56 18.87 19.39
N LEU A 452 14.94 17.62 19.57
CA LEU A 452 14.82 16.58 18.55
C LEU A 452 13.71 15.62 18.97
N VAL A 453 12.72 15.42 18.10
CA VAL A 453 11.80 14.28 18.17
C VAL A 453 12.38 13.16 17.32
N LYS A 454 12.31 11.92 17.81
CA LYS A 454 12.99 10.77 17.18
C LYS A 454 12.21 10.24 15.99
N GLY A 455 12.85 10.18 14.82
CA GLY A 455 12.36 9.47 13.64
C GLY A 455 12.91 8.04 13.52
N ASN A 456 12.49 7.31 12.48
CA ASN A 456 12.96 5.94 12.26
C ASN A 456 14.42 5.89 11.79
N HIS A 457 14.90 6.89 11.05
CA HIS A 457 16.31 6.96 10.68
C HIS A 457 17.18 7.27 11.91
N ASP A 458 16.68 8.10 12.82
CA ASP A 458 17.36 8.40 14.09
C ASP A 458 17.46 7.16 15.01
N GLU A 459 16.43 6.32 15.05
CA GLU A 459 16.47 5.03 15.78
C GLU A 459 17.53 4.09 15.19
N ASN A 460 17.60 3.97 13.86
CA ASN A 460 18.60 3.15 13.20
C ASN A 460 20.03 3.68 13.44
N LEU A 461 20.21 5.00 13.37
CA LEU A 461 21.48 5.66 13.65
C LEU A 461 21.93 5.40 15.10
N MET A 462 21.03 5.56 16.07
CA MET A 462 21.31 5.29 17.49
C MET A 462 21.77 3.85 17.70
N ARG A 463 21.02 2.87 17.19
CA ARG A 463 21.34 1.44 17.29
C ARG A 463 22.69 1.11 16.67
N GLY A 464 22.97 1.65 15.47
CA GLY A 464 24.24 1.40 14.78
C GLY A 464 25.44 2.05 15.47
N LEU A 465 25.28 3.25 16.04
CA LEU A 465 26.33 3.88 16.85
C LEU A 465 26.64 3.10 18.13
N LYS A 466 25.65 2.40 18.71
CA LYS A 466 25.82 1.45 19.82
C LYS A 466 26.45 0.11 19.42
N GLY A 467 26.64 -0.14 18.12
CA GLY A 467 27.22 -1.37 17.60
C GLY A 467 26.22 -2.49 17.32
N GLU A 468 24.92 -2.21 17.31
CA GLU A 468 23.91 -3.16 16.86
C GLU A 468 23.94 -3.34 15.34
N GLU A 469 23.43 -4.47 14.85
CA GLU A 469 23.33 -4.76 13.42
C GLU A 469 22.24 -3.90 12.75
N ILE A 470 22.63 -3.15 11.71
CA ILE A 470 21.76 -2.27 10.92
C ILE A 470 21.70 -2.73 9.47
N LYS A 471 20.48 -2.94 8.97
CA LYS A 471 20.23 -3.35 7.57
C LYS A 471 20.45 -2.21 6.58
N SER A 472 20.08 -0.98 6.96
CA SER A 472 20.21 0.23 6.13
C SER A 472 21.66 0.49 5.72
N ALA A 473 21.91 0.62 4.42
CA ALA A 473 23.22 0.95 3.88
C ALA A 473 23.59 2.42 4.15
N ASP A 474 22.61 3.31 4.02
CA ASP A 474 22.79 4.75 4.22
C ASP A 474 23.21 5.05 5.66
N THR A 475 22.51 4.44 6.62
CA THR A 475 22.83 4.60 8.05
C THR A 475 24.24 4.08 8.36
N ARG A 476 24.69 3.00 7.71
CA ARG A 476 26.07 2.50 7.84
C ARG A 476 27.08 3.52 7.31
N LYS A 477 26.83 4.13 6.15
CA LYS A 477 27.67 5.20 5.59
C LYS A 477 27.73 6.41 6.52
N THR A 478 26.57 6.87 7.03
CA THR A 478 26.48 7.96 8.02
C THR A 478 27.34 7.67 9.26
N ILE A 479 27.29 6.44 9.79
CA ILE A 479 28.09 6.03 10.96
C ILE A 479 29.59 6.05 10.65
N GLU A 480 29.99 5.53 9.48
CA GLU A 480 31.39 5.56 9.04
C GLU A 480 31.92 6.99 8.94
N ASP A 481 31.14 7.89 8.33
CA ASP A 481 31.54 9.28 8.17
C ASP A 481 31.57 10.02 9.52
N LEU A 482 30.62 9.78 10.42
CA LEU A 482 30.69 10.30 11.78
C LEU A 482 31.97 9.86 12.50
N ARG A 483 32.34 8.57 12.41
CA ARG A 483 33.57 8.04 13.03
C ARG A 483 34.85 8.62 12.43
N LYS A 484 34.84 9.05 11.16
CA LYS A 484 35.97 9.76 10.53
C LYS A 484 36.08 11.21 11.00
N HIS A 485 34.95 11.89 11.20
CA HIS A 485 34.92 13.34 11.44
C HIS A 485 34.94 13.74 12.91
N VAL A 486 34.52 12.86 13.84
CA VAL A 486 34.47 13.20 15.27
C VAL A 486 35.12 12.15 16.17
N LYS A 487 35.62 12.62 17.33
CA LYS A 487 36.24 11.76 18.33
C LYS A 487 35.22 10.83 19.03
N PRO A 488 35.65 9.69 19.59
CA PRO A 488 34.76 8.76 20.30
C PRO A 488 33.89 9.40 21.39
N GLU A 489 34.40 10.39 22.13
CA GLU A 489 33.64 11.09 23.17
C GLU A 489 32.51 11.95 22.58
N SER A 490 32.69 12.44 21.35
CA SER A 490 31.63 13.14 20.62
C SER A 490 30.56 12.19 20.10
N ILE A 491 30.93 10.98 19.69
CA ILE A 491 29.97 9.92 19.33
C ILE A 491 29.09 9.57 20.53
N GLN A 492 29.67 9.42 21.73
CA GLN A 492 28.89 9.18 22.95
C GLN A 492 27.88 10.30 23.22
N LYS A 493 28.23 11.56 22.94
CA LYS A 493 27.29 12.69 23.08
C LYS A 493 26.14 12.64 22.07
N ILE A 494 26.36 12.11 20.88
CA ILE A 494 25.32 11.89 19.86
C ILE A 494 24.40 10.76 20.32
N VAL A 495 24.97 9.64 20.76
CA VAL A 495 24.19 8.50 21.30
C VAL A 495 23.31 8.95 22.46
N GLN A 496 23.87 9.66 23.44
CA GLN A 496 23.11 10.18 24.57
C GLN A 496 21.96 11.09 24.12
N MET A 497 22.21 12.00 23.18
CA MET A 497 21.17 12.89 22.65
C MET A 497 20.05 12.11 21.95
N LEU A 498 20.39 11.06 21.18
CA LEU A 498 19.42 10.18 20.55
C LEU A 498 18.67 9.30 21.55
N GLU A 499 19.29 8.87 22.65
CA GLU A 499 18.60 8.15 23.73
C GLU A 499 17.57 9.04 24.43
N ASP A 500 17.99 10.27 24.76
CA ASP A 500 17.17 11.27 25.45
C ASP A 500 16.08 11.88 24.56
N ALA A 501 16.22 11.83 23.23
CA ALA A 501 15.23 12.33 22.29
C ALA A 501 13.90 11.57 22.45
N PRO A 502 12.77 12.27 22.68
CA PRO A 502 11.48 11.61 22.86
C PRO A 502 10.85 11.22 21.52
N TYR A 503 9.88 10.30 21.57
CA TYR A 503 9.06 9.91 20.41
C TYR A 503 8.02 10.97 20.01
N TYR A 504 7.70 11.85 20.94
CA TYR A 504 6.84 13.00 20.74
C TYR A 504 7.25 14.12 21.70
N ALA A 505 6.99 15.36 21.34
CA ALA A 505 7.10 16.51 22.24
C ALA A 505 5.74 17.20 22.32
N GLU A 506 5.36 17.69 23.50
CA GLU A 506 4.03 18.29 23.70
C GLU A 506 4.10 19.64 24.42
N TRP A 507 3.09 20.45 24.11
CA TRP A 507 2.71 21.70 24.72
C TRP A 507 1.18 21.73 24.86
N LYS A 508 0.61 22.76 25.49
CA LYS A 508 -0.85 22.87 25.71
C LYS A 508 -1.66 22.64 24.44
N ASN A 509 -1.32 23.33 23.35
CA ASN A 509 -2.08 23.27 22.09
C ASN A 509 -1.31 22.63 20.93
N LEU A 510 -0.21 21.92 21.20
CA LEU A 510 0.67 21.36 20.18
C LEU A 510 1.27 20.02 20.59
N VAL A 511 1.28 19.05 19.68
CA VAL A 511 2.07 17.81 19.77
C VAL A 511 2.89 17.66 18.51
N ILE A 512 4.16 17.32 18.67
CA ILE A 512 5.08 17.04 17.56
C ILE A 512 5.47 15.57 17.63
N THR A 513 5.28 14.83 16.54
CA THR A 513 5.72 13.43 16.38
C THR A 513 6.27 13.23 14.98
N HIS A 514 7.11 12.22 14.75
CA HIS A 514 7.73 12.06 13.44
C HIS A 514 6.73 11.63 12.35
N ALA A 515 5.98 10.53 12.50
CA ALA A 515 5.17 9.98 11.41
C ALA A 515 3.66 9.99 11.68
N SER A 516 3.22 9.36 12.76
CA SER A 516 1.78 9.27 13.11
C SER A 516 1.57 9.16 14.60
N LEU A 517 0.63 9.92 15.15
CA LEU A 517 0.32 9.87 16.57
C LEU A 517 -0.85 8.88 16.82
N PRO A 518 -0.63 7.68 17.36
CA PRO A 518 -1.70 6.70 17.60
C PRO A 518 -2.64 7.07 18.75
N ARG A 519 -2.37 8.14 19.50
CA ARG A 519 -3.23 8.84 20.48
C ARG A 519 -2.36 9.84 21.22
N ILE A 520 -2.97 10.81 21.90
CA ILE A 520 -2.24 11.71 22.79
C ILE A 520 -1.90 10.93 24.07
N PRO A 521 -0.63 10.65 24.40
CA PRO A 521 -0.30 9.92 25.62
C PRO A 521 -0.64 10.76 26.86
N ARG A 522 -0.92 10.09 27.99
CA ARG A 522 -0.96 10.77 29.30
C ARG A 522 0.46 10.99 29.81
N LYS A 523 0.68 12.01 30.64
CA LYS A 523 2.01 12.43 31.12
C LYS A 523 2.91 11.30 31.62
N ASP A 524 2.35 10.37 32.39
CA ASP A 524 3.10 9.27 33.01
C ASP A 524 2.90 7.92 32.29
N GLU A 525 2.20 7.91 31.17
CA GLU A 525 1.87 6.68 30.47
C GLU A 525 3.03 6.22 29.57
N VAL A 526 3.56 5.04 29.89
CA VAL A 526 4.58 4.41 29.06
C VAL A 526 3.90 3.69 27.89
N LEU A 527 4.10 4.20 26.68
CA LEU A 527 3.62 3.53 25.46
C LEU A 527 4.22 2.12 25.35
N GLU A 528 3.37 1.10 25.29
CA GLU A 528 3.75 -0.32 25.39
C GLU A 528 4.58 -0.81 24.18
N PRO A 529 5.69 -1.54 24.41
CA PRO A 529 6.33 -2.38 23.41
C PRO A 529 5.59 -3.72 23.26
N GLY A 530 4.44 -3.73 22.58
CA GLY A 530 3.59 -4.93 22.40
C GLY A 530 3.69 -5.63 21.03
N TYR A 531 3.43 -6.94 21.01
CA TYR A 531 3.76 -7.96 19.98
C TYR A 531 3.03 -7.84 18.61
N GLN A 532 2.23 -6.79 18.38
CA GLN A 532 1.70 -6.42 17.06
C GLN A 532 1.81 -4.90 16.91
N LYS A 533 2.92 -4.43 16.32
CA LYS A 533 3.28 -3.01 16.08
C LYS A 533 3.00 -2.07 17.27
N SER A 534 4.02 -1.87 18.11
CA SER A 534 3.97 -0.91 19.22
C SER A 534 3.54 0.49 18.79
N GLU A 535 2.87 1.23 19.68
CA GLU A 535 2.46 2.62 19.46
C GLU A 535 3.67 3.50 19.09
N ARG A 536 4.84 3.23 19.69
CA ARG A 536 6.12 3.87 19.36
C ARG A 536 6.54 3.63 17.92
N HIS A 537 6.39 2.40 17.42
CA HIS A 537 6.69 2.10 16.02
C HIS A 537 5.73 2.83 15.07
N THR A 538 4.49 3.10 15.49
CA THR A 538 3.56 3.94 14.70
C THR A 538 3.99 5.41 14.70
N MET A 539 4.58 5.90 15.79
CA MET A 539 5.14 7.26 15.87
C MET A 539 6.37 7.46 14.98
N THR A 540 7.21 6.44 14.81
CA THR A 540 8.41 6.54 13.95
C THR A 540 8.24 6.01 12.54
N HIS A 541 7.33 5.06 12.30
CA HIS A 541 7.16 4.40 10.98
C HIS A 541 5.73 4.53 10.44
N GLY A 542 4.86 5.27 11.12
CA GLY A 542 3.47 5.46 10.71
C GLY A 542 2.55 4.22 10.85
N ALA A 543 1.25 4.44 10.64
CA ALA A 543 0.22 3.43 10.80
C ALA A 543 0.01 2.60 9.51
N ARG A 544 0.00 1.25 9.62
CA ARG A 544 -0.40 0.36 8.51
C ARG A 544 -1.92 0.26 8.46
N SER A 545 -2.61 1.18 7.80
CA SER A 545 -4.02 0.97 7.42
C SER A 545 -4.09 0.06 6.19
N GLY A 546 -4.91 -0.99 6.28
CA GLY A 546 -4.86 -2.15 5.39
C GLY A 546 -5.29 -1.95 3.92
N VAL A 547 -5.01 -3.01 3.17
CA VAL A 547 -5.18 -3.29 1.72
C VAL A 547 -4.10 -2.68 0.82
N TYR A 548 -3.08 -3.50 0.55
CA TYR A 548 -2.12 -3.33 -0.54
C TYR A 548 -2.85 -3.38 -1.89
N LEU A 549 -3.27 -2.22 -2.38
CA LEU A 549 -3.75 -2.07 -3.75
C LEU A 549 -3.04 -0.90 -4.43
N GLY A 550 -1.73 -0.82 -4.42
CA GLY A 550 -0.99 0.22 -5.13
C GLY A 550 0.49 -0.11 -5.11
N THR A 551 1.30 0.58 -5.92
CA THR A 551 2.76 0.42 -6.04
C THR A 551 3.49 0.68 -4.71
N ARG A 552 3.34 -0.19 -3.71
CA ARG A 552 4.07 -0.25 -2.43
C ARG A 552 4.21 1.05 -1.59
N ALA A 553 3.68 2.18 -2.06
CA ALA A 553 3.97 3.53 -1.60
C ALA A 553 2.69 4.38 -1.42
N GLU A 554 1.59 3.79 -0.98
CA GLU A 554 0.66 4.58 -0.17
C GLU A 554 1.30 4.69 1.23
N VAL A 555 2.19 5.67 1.32
CA VAL A 555 3.05 5.98 2.47
C VAL A 555 2.19 6.32 3.69
N TRP A 556 2.72 6.01 4.87
CA TRP A 556 2.05 6.13 6.14
C TRP A 556 1.86 7.60 6.57
N LYS A 557 0.71 8.20 6.23
CA LYS A 557 0.48 9.63 6.44
C LYS A 557 0.04 10.02 7.85
N LEU A 558 0.43 11.22 8.31
CA LEU A 558 -0.02 11.84 9.56
C LEU A 558 -1.56 11.97 9.63
N HIS A 559 -2.25 12.09 8.49
CA HIS A 559 -3.73 12.10 8.43
C HIS A 559 -4.40 10.85 9.03
N ASN A 560 -3.66 9.75 9.18
CA ASN A 560 -4.11 8.50 9.79
C ASN A 560 -4.03 8.50 11.33
N THR A 561 -3.67 9.62 11.95
CA THR A 561 -3.68 9.77 13.43
C THR A 561 -5.10 9.71 14.01
N VAL A 562 -5.25 9.02 15.16
CA VAL A 562 -6.45 9.09 16.03
C VAL A 562 -6.35 10.18 17.09
N ALA A 563 -5.20 10.83 17.25
CA ALA A 563 -4.93 11.84 18.27
C ALA A 563 -5.56 13.21 17.95
N LYS A 564 -6.79 13.21 17.43
CA LYS A 564 -7.50 14.43 17.03
C LYS A 564 -8.26 14.98 18.22
N ASP A 565 -7.60 15.88 18.92
CA ASP A 565 -8.25 16.80 19.84
C ASP A 565 -8.41 18.16 19.12
N PRO A 566 -9.63 18.73 19.04
CA PRO A 566 -9.87 20.02 18.37
C PRO A 566 -9.01 21.16 18.91
N GLU A 567 -8.48 21.05 20.13
CA GLU A 567 -7.65 22.06 20.78
C GLU A 567 -6.15 21.82 20.58
N VAL A 568 -5.76 20.76 19.85
CA VAL A 568 -4.36 20.32 19.73
C VAL A 568 -3.97 20.18 18.27
N LEU A 569 -2.92 20.90 17.87
CA LEU A 569 -2.27 20.69 16.59
C LEU A 569 -1.25 19.55 16.68
N VAL A 570 -1.34 18.55 15.80
CA VAL A 570 -0.33 17.50 15.65
C VAL A 570 0.56 17.80 14.44
N VAL A 571 1.86 17.93 14.63
CA VAL A 571 2.83 18.23 13.56
C VAL A 571 3.79 17.07 13.37
N GLY A 572 4.09 16.72 12.11
CA GLY A 572 5.07 15.66 11.79
C GLY A 572 5.66 15.72 10.37
N GLY A 573 6.44 14.70 10.03
CA GLY A 573 7.08 14.40 8.75
C GLY A 573 6.75 12.97 8.25
N HIS A 574 7.69 12.31 7.57
CA HIS A 574 7.64 10.91 7.13
C HIS A 574 6.61 10.55 6.03
N THR A 575 6.07 11.52 5.30
CA THR A 575 4.92 11.29 4.40
C THR A 575 5.21 11.55 2.92
N HIS A 576 6.36 12.14 2.59
CA HIS A 576 6.80 12.46 1.24
C HIS A 576 5.74 13.21 0.41
N GLU A 577 5.13 14.26 0.99
CA GLU A 577 4.13 15.05 0.28
C GLU A 577 4.78 15.92 -0.82
N LYS A 578 3.99 16.42 -1.77
CA LYS A 578 4.54 17.32 -2.79
C LYS A 578 5.01 18.66 -2.19
N GLU A 579 4.26 19.15 -1.22
CA GLU A 579 4.46 20.37 -0.44
C GLU A 579 3.94 20.13 0.98
N PRO A 580 4.29 20.96 1.98
CA PRO A 580 3.71 20.86 3.31
C PRO A 580 2.19 20.97 3.28
N VAL A 581 1.51 20.16 4.09
CA VAL A 581 0.05 20.10 4.12
C VAL A 581 -0.43 20.41 5.54
N THR A 582 -1.25 21.45 5.65
CA THR A 582 -1.94 21.81 6.89
C THR A 582 -3.42 21.52 6.73
N ASN A 583 -3.96 20.65 7.58
CA ASN A 583 -5.39 20.35 7.64
C ASN A 583 -5.92 20.72 9.03
N LEU A 584 -6.54 21.89 9.10
CA LEU A 584 -7.10 22.47 10.32
C LEU A 584 -8.34 21.74 10.81
N VAL A 585 -9.11 21.13 9.90
CA VAL A 585 -10.25 20.27 10.27
C VAL A 585 -9.77 19.06 11.05
N THR A 586 -8.61 18.53 10.70
CA THR A 586 -8.01 17.38 11.36
C THR A 586 -7.00 17.73 12.44
N GLY A 587 -6.69 19.01 12.64
CA GLY A 587 -5.64 19.43 13.56
C GLY A 587 -4.27 18.82 13.23
N THR A 588 -3.91 18.69 11.96
CA THR A 588 -2.62 18.07 11.56
C THR A 588 -1.84 18.92 10.59
N THR A 589 -0.53 19.04 10.79
CA THR A 589 0.41 19.64 9.83
C THR A 589 1.53 18.68 9.48
N ILE A 590 1.78 18.53 8.19
CA ILE A 590 2.85 17.72 7.63
C ILE A 590 3.89 18.66 7.03
N LEU A 591 5.14 18.52 7.45
CA LEU A 591 6.25 19.35 6.99
C LEU A 591 7.21 18.61 6.03
N ASP A 592 7.15 17.29 5.95
CA ASP A 592 7.98 16.53 4.99
C ASP A 592 7.44 16.67 3.56
N ALA A 593 8.26 17.27 2.71
CA ALA A 593 8.01 17.44 1.28
C ALA A 593 9.15 16.87 0.41
N SER A 594 9.77 15.78 0.85
CA SER A 594 10.87 15.08 0.16
C SER A 594 12.08 15.98 -0.09
N ILE A 595 12.64 16.54 0.99
CA ILE A 595 13.85 17.36 0.95
C ILE A 595 15.00 16.64 0.24
N GLU A 596 15.15 15.33 0.46
CA GLU A 596 16.22 14.50 -0.09
C GLU A 596 16.13 14.37 -1.61
N LEU A 597 14.95 14.62 -2.19
CA LEU A 597 14.74 14.63 -3.63
C LEU A 597 14.72 16.03 -4.22
N LYS A 598 13.96 16.95 -3.62
CA LYS A 598 13.65 18.27 -4.19
C LYS A 598 14.54 19.39 -3.70
N GLY A 599 15.32 19.15 -2.65
CA GLY A 599 16.22 20.14 -2.08
C GLY A 599 15.55 21.30 -1.34
N LYS A 600 14.26 21.21 -0.99
CA LYS A 600 13.56 22.24 -0.20
C LYS A 600 13.18 21.75 1.20
N LEU A 601 13.84 22.27 2.23
CA LEU A 601 13.55 21.96 3.63
C LEU A 601 12.47 22.91 4.14
N TRP A 602 11.41 22.36 4.71
CA TRP A 602 10.29 23.12 5.24
C TRP A 602 10.27 23.17 6.75
N GLY A 603 9.68 24.26 7.26
CA GLY A 603 9.35 24.42 8.66
C GLY A 603 8.18 25.36 8.87
N MET A 604 7.74 25.48 10.12
CA MET A 604 6.58 26.26 10.52
C MET A 604 6.88 27.09 11.76
N TYR A 605 6.53 28.37 11.73
CA TYR A 605 6.47 29.23 12.91
C TYR A 605 5.25 28.85 13.76
N TYR A 606 5.42 28.71 15.06
CA TYR A 606 4.34 28.46 16.01
C TYR A 606 4.41 29.48 17.15
N PRO A 607 3.29 30.11 17.56
CA PRO A 607 1.90 29.80 17.23
C PRO A 607 1.37 30.44 15.91
N GLU A 608 2.21 31.09 15.11
CA GLU A 608 1.81 31.85 13.93
C GLU A 608 1.30 30.99 12.75
N LEU A 609 1.70 29.72 12.70
CA LEU A 609 1.39 28.73 11.65
C LEU A 609 1.92 29.09 10.26
N GLU A 610 2.81 30.07 10.17
CA GLU A 610 3.43 30.49 8.93
C GLU A 610 4.47 29.45 8.49
N LEU A 611 4.33 28.95 7.25
CA LEU A 611 5.31 28.06 6.65
C LEU A 611 6.50 28.84 6.10
N ALA A 612 7.70 28.32 6.33
CA ALA A 612 8.93 28.83 5.77
C ALA A 612 9.78 27.68 5.21
N SER A 613 10.68 28.01 4.29
CA SER A 613 11.60 27.04 3.71
C SER A 613 12.98 27.61 3.47
N ALA A 614 13.94 26.70 3.31
CA ALA A 614 15.28 26.96 2.84
C ALA A 614 15.69 25.89 1.83
N GLU A 615 16.67 26.22 1.00
CA GLU A 615 17.10 25.40 -0.12
C GLU A 615 18.42 24.70 0.18
N GLU A 616 18.56 23.47 -0.29
CA GLU A 616 19.80 22.71 -0.34
C GLU A 616 20.27 22.69 -1.81
N PRO A 617 21.17 23.61 -2.22
CA PRO A 617 21.45 23.86 -3.64
C PRO A 617 21.94 22.63 -4.40
N ILE A 618 22.71 21.76 -3.74
CA ILE A 618 23.21 20.53 -4.36
C ILE A 618 22.06 19.57 -4.69
N LEU A 619 21.05 19.43 -3.82
CA LEU A 619 19.89 18.57 -4.06
C LEU A 619 18.99 19.15 -5.15
N ILE A 620 18.79 20.47 -5.17
CA ILE A 620 18.06 21.15 -6.25
C ILE A 620 18.72 20.87 -7.60
N ARG A 621 20.04 21.05 -7.69
CA ARG A 621 20.79 20.75 -8.92
C ARG A 621 20.61 19.29 -9.36
N LEU A 622 20.70 18.34 -8.42
CA LEU A 622 20.51 16.92 -8.72
C LEU A 622 19.07 16.61 -9.15
N TYR A 623 18.08 17.28 -8.57
CA TYR A 623 16.67 17.20 -8.97
C TYR A 623 16.42 17.74 -10.39
N GLU A 624 17.01 18.89 -10.72
CA GLU A 624 16.96 19.48 -12.05
C GLU A 624 17.60 18.56 -13.10
N ILE A 625 18.73 17.93 -12.79
CA ILE A 625 19.35 16.91 -13.65
C ILE A 625 18.38 15.72 -13.83
N MET A 626 17.77 15.27 -12.73
CA MET A 626 16.87 14.13 -12.73
C MET A 626 15.61 14.33 -13.59
N THR A 627 15.10 15.56 -13.63
CA THR A 627 13.90 15.96 -14.38
C THR A 627 14.21 16.47 -15.79
N GLY A 628 15.38 17.09 -16.01
CA GLY A 628 15.80 17.70 -17.28
C GLY A 628 16.27 16.72 -18.35
N GLY A 629 16.49 15.45 -18.01
CA GLY A 629 16.75 14.36 -18.97
C GLY A 629 18.14 14.34 -19.63
N ILE A 630 18.96 15.37 -19.41
CA ILE A 630 20.34 15.44 -19.91
C ILE A 630 21.27 14.80 -18.88
N MET A 631 22.03 13.78 -19.30
CA MET A 631 23.02 13.15 -18.44
C MET A 631 24.19 14.10 -18.13
N PRO A 632 24.60 14.22 -16.86
CA PRO A 632 25.84 14.92 -16.50
C PRO A 632 27.07 14.16 -17.02
N GLU A 633 28.22 14.82 -17.03
CA GLU A 633 29.48 14.27 -17.53
C GLU A 633 30.57 14.28 -16.44
N GLY A 634 31.58 13.41 -16.60
CA GLY A 634 32.74 13.36 -15.71
C GLY A 634 32.36 13.16 -14.25
N THR A 635 33.01 13.89 -13.34
CA THR A 635 32.82 13.73 -11.90
C THR A 635 31.38 14.04 -11.44
N ASP A 636 30.66 14.90 -12.17
CA ASP A 636 29.25 15.19 -11.88
C ASP A 636 28.35 13.96 -12.13
N LEU A 637 28.69 13.12 -13.12
CA LEU A 637 27.97 11.88 -13.37
C LEU A 637 28.14 10.87 -12.24
N LEU A 638 29.35 10.75 -11.69
CA LEU A 638 29.60 9.88 -10.54
C LEU A 638 28.80 10.34 -9.32
N ALA A 639 28.85 11.64 -9.00
CA ALA A 639 28.08 12.21 -7.90
C ALA A 639 26.57 12.00 -8.08
N PHE A 640 26.07 12.18 -9.31
CA PHE A 640 24.67 11.97 -9.63
C PHE A 640 24.24 10.50 -9.51
N VAL A 641 25.07 9.57 -9.99
CA VAL A 641 24.82 8.13 -9.88
C VAL A 641 24.81 7.67 -8.42
N GLU A 642 25.76 8.14 -7.61
CA GLU A 642 25.78 7.86 -6.16
C GLU A 642 24.54 8.43 -5.46
N TYR A 643 24.10 9.63 -5.85
CA TYR A 643 22.85 10.21 -5.37
C TYR A 643 21.65 9.34 -5.73
N LEU A 644 21.52 8.89 -6.99
CA LEU A 644 20.42 8.01 -7.41
C LEU A 644 20.43 6.67 -6.66
N GLU A 645 21.61 6.13 -6.32
CA GLU A 645 21.72 4.91 -5.51
C GLU A 645 21.20 5.15 -4.09
N LEU A 646 21.55 6.28 -3.48
CA LEU A 646 21.04 6.67 -2.16
C LEU A 646 19.51 6.85 -2.15
N GLN A 647 18.93 7.33 -3.25
CA GLN A 647 17.48 7.41 -3.41
C GLN A 647 16.81 6.04 -3.71
N GLY A 648 17.61 4.97 -3.83
CA GLY A 648 17.11 3.64 -4.21
C GLY A 648 16.61 3.55 -5.65
N LEU A 649 16.97 4.51 -6.51
CA LEU A 649 16.51 4.58 -7.90
C LEU A 649 17.40 3.76 -8.85
N VAL A 650 18.67 3.58 -8.50
CA VAL A 650 19.62 2.73 -9.22
C VAL A 650 20.35 1.78 -8.28
N GLU A 651 20.94 0.74 -8.85
CA GLU A 651 21.84 -0.20 -8.21
C GLU A 651 23.21 -0.09 -8.89
N ILE A 652 24.26 -0.03 -8.07
CA ILE A 652 25.63 0.07 -8.55
C ILE A 652 26.40 -1.23 -8.29
N LYS A 653 27.20 -1.64 -9.29
CA LYS A 653 28.17 -2.72 -9.16
C LYS A 653 29.56 -2.22 -9.50
N LYS A 654 30.44 -2.18 -8.50
CA LYS A 654 31.87 -1.87 -8.70
C LYS A 654 32.60 -3.08 -9.28
N GLY A 655 33.43 -2.84 -10.30
CA GLY A 655 34.26 -3.86 -10.92
C GLY A 655 35.38 -4.34 -10.00
N GLN A 656 35.82 -5.59 -10.22
CA GLN A 656 36.92 -6.22 -9.49
C GLN A 656 37.97 -6.74 -10.48
N GLY A 657 39.23 -6.85 -10.04
CA GLY A 657 40.32 -7.36 -10.86
C GLY A 657 40.60 -6.47 -12.07
N ILE A 658 40.48 -7.01 -13.28
CA ILE A 658 40.69 -6.27 -14.53
C ILE A 658 39.63 -5.19 -14.80
N TYR A 659 38.53 -5.21 -14.05
CA TYR A 659 37.48 -4.18 -14.10
C TYR A 659 37.61 -3.18 -12.94
N ASN A 660 38.73 -3.20 -12.20
CA ASN A 660 39.02 -2.18 -11.21
C ASN A 660 38.91 -0.80 -11.89
N ASN A 661 38.31 0.16 -11.19
CA ASN A 661 37.97 1.50 -11.68
C ASN A 661 36.77 1.60 -12.63
N LEU A 662 36.04 0.52 -12.88
CA LEU A 662 34.74 0.57 -13.58
C LEU A 662 33.57 0.42 -12.62
N THR A 663 32.49 1.12 -12.94
CA THR A 663 31.23 1.09 -12.23
C THR A 663 30.11 0.80 -13.21
N LEU A 664 29.35 -0.27 -12.97
CA LEU A 664 28.15 -0.62 -13.74
C LEU A 664 26.91 -0.12 -12.99
N VAL A 665 26.02 0.58 -13.69
CA VAL A 665 24.83 1.22 -13.13
C VAL A 665 23.58 0.72 -13.84
N THR A 666 22.62 0.22 -13.06
CA THR A 666 21.29 -0.18 -13.55
C THR A 666 20.20 0.44 -12.71
N TYR A 667 19.04 0.76 -13.27
CA TYR A 667 17.85 1.10 -12.51
C TYR A 667 17.50 -0.04 -11.55
N SER A 668 17.03 0.33 -10.36
CA SER A 668 16.67 -0.60 -9.31
C SER A 668 15.37 -1.33 -9.62
N GLY A 669 15.12 -2.43 -8.90
CA GLY A 669 13.81 -3.09 -8.93
C GLY A 669 12.66 -2.17 -8.52
N GLN A 670 12.90 -1.19 -7.64
CA GLN A 670 11.90 -0.21 -7.21
C GLN A 670 11.52 0.74 -8.34
N THR A 671 12.51 1.28 -9.05
CA THR A 671 12.31 2.13 -10.23
C THR A 671 11.47 1.42 -11.31
N GLU A 672 11.71 0.12 -11.51
CA GLU A 672 10.93 -0.69 -12.46
C GLU A 672 9.50 -0.95 -11.99
N LEU A 673 9.29 -1.10 -10.68
CA LEU A 673 7.97 -1.37 -10.11
C LEU A 673 7.08 -0.12 -10.08
N THR A 674 7.66 1.06 -9.88
CA THR A 674 6.95 2.34 -9.82
C THR A 674 6.89 3.06 -11.15
N ASN A 675 7.59 2.59 -12.19
CA ASN A 675 7.81 3.32 -13.43
C ASN A 675 8.37 4.74 -13.19
N ALA A 676 9.29 4.90 -12.23
CA ALA A 676 9.81 6.21 -11.83
C ALA A 676 10.44 7.01 -12.99
N TRP A 677 10.86 6.33 -14.06
CA TRP A 677 11.37 6.95 -15.28
C TRP A 677 10.32 7.72 -16.12
N GLU A 678 9.04 7.67 -15.77
CA GLU A 678 8.03 8.56 -16.35
C GLU A 678 8.08 9.95 -15.69
N GLU A 679 8.32 10.00 -14.38
CA GLU A 679 8.55 11.26 -13.65
C GLU A 679 9.98 11.78 -13.85
N TYR A 680 10.94 10.86 -13.97
CA TYR A 680 12.38 11.15 -14.07
C TYR A 680 12.99 10.50 -15.33
N PRO A 681 12.80 11.07 -16.54
CA PRO A 681 13.20 10.47 -17.81
C PRO A 681 14.67 10.04 -17.91
N ILE A 682 15.56 10.72 -17.17
CA ILE A 682 16.98 10.37 -17.14
C ILE A 682 17.22 8.92 -16.70
N LEU A 683 16.34 8.37 -15.85
CA LEU A 683 16.47 7.01 -15.30
C LEU A 683 16.49 5.94 -16.40
N ARG A 684 15.96 6.25 -17.58
CA ARG A 684 15.97 5.36 -18.75
C ARG A 684 17.39 5.02 -19.21
N ASN A 685 18.38 5.88 -18.94
CA ASN A 685 19.77 5.68 -19.32
C ASN A 685 20.50 4.62 -18.49
N PHE A 686 20.06 4.35 -17.26
CA PHE A 686 20.74 3.42 -16.36
C PHE A 686 20.28 1.99 -16.63
N ARG A 687 20.59 1.43 -17.80
CA ARG A 687 20.25 0.05 -18.17
C ARG A 687 21.51 -0.79 -18.39
N GLY A 688 22.43 -0.74 -17.42
CA GLY A 688 23.76 -1.34 -17.51
C GLY A 688 24.81 -0.37 -18.05
N LEU A 689 24.65 0.93 -17.79
CA LEU A 689 25.63 1.96 -18.11
C LEU A 689 26.95 1.61 -17.42
N ILE A 690 28.08 1.76 -18.11
CA ILE A 690 29.41 1.55 -17.52
C ILE A 690 30.18 2.86 -17.56
N VAL A 691 30.67 3.29 -16.40
CA VAL A 691 31.48 4.50 -16.24
C VAL A 691 32.82 4.18 -15.58
N ASP A 692 33.86 4.93 -15.93
CA ASP A 692 35.17 4.83 -15.27
C ASP A 692 35.23 5.66 -13.98
N SER A 693 36.36 5.62 -13.27
CA SER A 693 36.59 6.36 -12.03
C SER A 693 36.65 7.88 -12.17
N ASN A 694 36.71 8.41 -13.41
CA ASN A 694 36.63 9.83 -13.71
C ASN A 694 35.21 10.25 -14.16
N GLY A 695 34.29 9.28 -14.29
CA GLY A 695 32.93 9.47 -14.75
C GLY A 695 32.80 9.57 -16.27
N ASN A 696 33.81 9.12 -17.02
CA ASN A 696 33.66 8.96 -18.46
C ASN A 696 32.81 7.73 -18.75
N ILE A 697 31.92 7.85 -19.73
CA ILE A 697 31.08 6.72 -20.15
C ILE A 697 31.92 5.77 -21.00
N VAL A 698 32.15 4.57 -20.46
CA VAL A 698 32.88 3.48 -21.12
C VAL A 698 31.93 2.64 -21.97
N ALA A 699 30.68 2.44 -21.51
CA ALA A 699 29.65 1.77 -22.28
C ALA A 699 28.28 2.41 -22.07
N ARG A 700 27.56 2.68 -23.17
CA ARG A 700 26.20 3.23 -23.19
C ARG A 700 25.22 2.24 -23.85
N PRO A 701 24.45 1.47 -23.07
CA PRO A 701 23.42 0.58 -23.59
C PRO A 701 22.17 1.31 -24.08
N PHE A 702 21.21 0.56 -24.61
CA PHE A 702 19.87 1.08 -24.92
C PHE A 702 19.20 1.68 -23.69
N GLU A 703 18.53 2.82 -23.90
CA GLU A 703 17.56 3.34 -22.93
C GLU A 703 16.42 2.34 -22.66
N LYS A 704 15.77 2.46 -21.50
CA LYS A 704 14.54 1.72 -21.20
C LYS A 704 13.44 2.13 -22.19
N THR A 705 13.10 1.21 -23.09
CA THR A 705 11.98 1.38 -24.04
C THR A 705 10.65 0.89 -23.46
N HIS A 706 9.55 1.39 -24.02
CA HIS A 706 8.19 1.09 -23.61
C HIS A 706 7.57 -0.13 -24.31
N LYS A 707 6.50 -0.66 -23.73
CA LYS A 707 5.63 -1.68 -24.34
C LYS A 707 4.35 -1.04 -24.89
N ALA A 708 3.94 -1.46 -26.08
CA ALA A 708 2.62 -1.10 -26.61
C ALA A 708 1.50 -1.67 -25.71
N ASP A 709 0.38 -0.96 -25.64
CA ASP A 709 -0.82 -1.24 -24.84
C ASP A 709 -0.62 -1.10 -23.32
N SER A 710 0.32 -1.87 -22.77
CA SER A 710 0.56 -1.93 -21.31
C SER A 710 1.31 -0.73 -20.72
N GLU A 711 2.17 -0.04 -21.49
CA GLU A 711 2.92 1.14 -21.04
C GLU A 711 2.57 2.38 -21.88
N ILE A 712 2.30 2.21 -23.18
CA ILE A 712 1.79 3.28 -24.06
C ILE A 712 0.42 2.85 -24.61
N PRO A 713 -0.67 3.61 -24.33
CA PRO A 713 -1.99 3.33 -24.86
C PRO A 713 -1.99 3.26 -26.39
N LEU A 714 -2.75 2.31 -26.96
CA LEU A 714 -2.76 2.07 -28.40
C LEU A 714 -3.27 3.27 -29.20
N GLU A 715 -4.12 4.14 -28.62
CA GLU A 715 -4.60 5.33 -29.32
C GLU A 715 -3.44 6.28 -29.69
N LYS A 716 -2.39 6.32 -28.86
CA LYS A 716 -1.16 7.10 -29.11
C LYS A 716 -0.21 6.44 -30.11
N LEU A 717 -0.46 5.18 -30.47
CA LEU A 717 0.37 4.38 -31.38
C LEU A 717 -0.27 4.22 -32.77
N ASN A 718 -1.19 5.10 -33.14
CA ASN A 718 -1.75 5.22 -34.49
C ASN A 718 -0.78 5.90 -35.47
N ILE A 719 0.49 5.48 -35.43
CA ILE A 719 1.60 6.04 -36.19
C ILE A 719 2.19 4.92 -37.04
N ILE A 720 2.52 5.19 -38.30
CA ILE A 720 3.21 4.24 -39.17
C ILE A 720 4.69 4.22 -38.75
N PRO A 721 5.25 3.07 -38.34
CA PRO A 721 6.65 3.01 -37.96
C PRO A 721 7.58 3.17 -39.16
N ASN A 722 8.74 3.81 -38.94
CA ASN A 722 9.80 3.96 -39.93
C ASN A 722 10.47 2.60 -40.23
N LYS A 723 10.61 1.77 -39.19
CA LYS A 723 11.19 0.42 -39.26
C LYS A 723 10.51 -0.54 -38.29
N VAL A 724 10.48 -1.81 -38.66
CA VAL A 724 10.01 -2.90 -37.79
C VAL A 724 11.03 -4.03 -37.83
N PHE A 725 11.54 -4.41 -36.65
CA PHE A 725 12.52 -5.48 -36.53
C PHE A 725 11.95 -6.63 -35.70
N GLU A 726 12.42 -7.84 -35.97
CA GLU A 726 12.27 -8.96 -35.05
C GLU A 726 12.87 -8.57 -33.68
N LYS A 727 12.11 -8.81 -32.61
CA LYS A 727 12.68 -8.75 -31.28
C LYS A 727 13.30 -10.11 -30.93
N ALA A 728 14.61 -10.25 -31.19
CA ALA A 728 15.38 -11.38 -30.69
C ALA A 728 15.21 -11.55 -29.17
N ASN A 729 15.23 -12.81 -28.72
CA ASN A 729 14.89 -13.23 -27.36
C ASN A 729 16.06 -13.95 -26.68
N GLY A 730 16.98 -13.17 -26.14
CA GLY A 730 18.10 -13.64 -25.34
C GLY A 730 18.47 -12.62 -24.27
N SER A 731 19.77 -12.57 -23.94
CA SER A 731 20.29 -11.59 -23.01
C SER A 731 21.02 -10.47 -23.73
N LEU A 732 20.78 -9.23 -23.33
CA LEU A 732 21.53 -8.08 -23.85
C LEU A 732 23.01 -8.17 -23.45
N GLY A 733 23.87 -8.33 -24.46
CA GLY A 733 25.31 -8.18 -24.39
C GLY A 733 25.74 -6.76 -24.73
N VAL A 734 26.44 -6.12 -23.80
CA VAL A 734 27.01 -4.78 -23.93
C VAL A 734 28.49 -4.94 -24.23
N VAL A 735 28.89 -4.77 -25.48
CA VAL A 735 30.28 -4.90 -25.96
C VAL A 735 30.93 -3.52 -26.03
N TYR A 736 32.05 -3.36 -25.34
CA TYR A 736 32.74 -2.08 -25.18
C TYR A 736 34.26 -2.26 -25.18
N PHE A 737 34.99 -1.20 -25.52
CA PHE A 737 36.45 -1.19 -25.53
C PHE A 737 36.98 -0.61 -24.22
N TRP A 738 37.81 -1.37 -23.50
CA TRP A 738 38.43 -0.92 -22.25
C TRP A 738 39.78 -1.58 -22.03
N ASP A 739 40.76 -0.76 -21.67
CA ASP A 739 42.13 -1.19 -21.37
C ASP A 739 42.76 -1.99 -22.52
N GLY A 740 42.66 -1.46 -23.74
CA GLY A 740 43.23 -2.06 -24.95
C GLY A 740 42.48 -3.27 -25.51
N GLU A 741 41.42 -3.74 -24.85
CA GLU A 741 40.70 -4.95 -25.24
C GLU A 741 39.18 -4.75 -25.38
N TRP A 742 38.56 -5.52 -26.27
CA TRP A 742 37.11 -5.64 -26.36
C TRP A 742 36.57 -6.54 -25.24
N ARG A 743 35.57 -6.03 -24.53
CA ARG A 743 34.94 -6.68 -23.38
C ARG A 743 33.44 -6.76 -23.59
N VAL A 744 32.79 -7.66 -22.85
CA VAL A 744 31.33 -7.83 -22.87
C VAL A 744 30.80 -7.90 -21.44
N ALA A 745 29.77 -7.12 -21.17
CA ALA A 745 28.96 -7.15 -19.96
C ALA A 745 27.51 -7.53 -20.30
N THR A 746 26.73 -7.88 -19.29
CA THR A 746 25.26 -7.85 -19.38
C THR A 746 24.72 -6.64 -18.63
N LYS A 747 23.39 -6.45 -18.65
CA LYS A 747 22.72 -5.40 -17.87
C LYS A 747 23.15 -5.35 -16.39
N PHE A 748 23.51 -6.49 -15.78
CA PHE A 748 23.72 -6.61 -14.33
C PHE A 748 25.14 -7.03 -13.92
N SER A 749 26.01 -7.35 -14.88
CA SER A 749 27.32 -7.92 -14.54
C SER A 749 28.39 -7.68 -15.59
N PHE A 750 29.58 -7.33 -15.13
CA PHE A 750 30.82 -7.39 -15.91
C PHE A 750 31.16 -8.82 -16.33
N GLU A 751 31.05 -9.78 -15.41
CA GLU A 751 31.33 -11.20 -15.67
C GLU A 751 30.24 -12.13 -15.14
N ASN A 752 29.92 -13.14 -15.96
CA ASN A 752 28.94 -14.19 -15.69
C ASN A 752 29.30 -15.45 -16.50
N GLU A 753 29.40 -16.60 -15.84
CA GLU A 753 29.71 -17.90 -16.45
C GLU A 753 28.68 -18.34 -17.51
N GLY A 754 27.41 -17.96 -17.31
CA GLY A 754 26.31 -18.30 -18.20
C GLY A 754 26.26 -17.46 -19.47
N TYR A 755 26.61 -16.17 -19.42
CA TYR A 755 26.39 -15.24 -20.55
C TYR A 755 27.67 -14.59 -21.08
N THR A 756 28.43 -13.89 -20.23
CA THR A 756 29.56 -13.08 -20.73
C THR A 756 30.73 -13.94 -21.16
N LYS A 757 31.05 -15.03 -20.45
CA LYS A 757 32.16 -15.92 -20.80
C LYS A 757 31.93 -16.63 -22.16
N PRO A 758 30.77 -17.25 -22.43
CA PRO A 758 30.45 -17.76 -23.76
C PRO A 758 30.48 -16.68 -24.84
N SER A 759 30.06 -15.45 -24.50
CA SER A 759 30.09 -14.32 -25.44
C SER A 759 31.52 -13.89 -25.78
N ARG A 760 32.43 -13.82 -24.80
CA ARG A 760 33.87 -13.55 -25.03
C ARG A 760 34.49 -14.59 -25.97
N GLU A 761 34.16 -15.86 -25.78
CA GLU A 761 34.63 -16.95 -26.64
C GLU A 761 34.09 -16.85 -28.08
N MET A 762 32.87 -16.32 -28.26
CA MET A 762 32.32 -16.04 -29.60
C MET A 762 33.01 -14.84 -30.24
N LEU A 763 33.17 -13.74 -29.49
CA LEU A 763 33.84 -12.53 -29.95
C LEU A 763 35.31 -12.78 -30.32
N SER A 764 36.03 -13.65 -29.59
CA SER A 764 37.43 -13.98 -29.89
C SER A 764 37.63 -14.71 -31.23
N LYS A 765 36.54 -15.14 -31.88
CA LYS A 765 36.55 -15.78 -33.21
C LYS A 765 36.16 -14.80 -34.32
N MET A 766 35.77 -13.57 -33.97
CA MET A 766 35.37 -12.51 -34.91
C MET A 766 36.54 -11.54 -35.15
N ASP A 767 36.54 -10.89 -36.30
CA ASP A 767 37.48 -9.80 -36.58
C ASP A 767 37.01 -8.52 -35.89
N MET A 768 37.48 -8.30 -34.67
CA MET A 768 37.09 -7.15 -33.85
C MET A 768 37.77 -5.83 -34.29
N THR A 769 38.66 -5.86 -35.28
CA THR A 769 39.34 -4.64 -35.80
C THR A 769 38.40 -3.75 -36.62
N VAL A 770 37.26 -4.29 -37.05
CA VAL A 770 36.22 -3.57 -37.80
C VAL A 770 35.39 -2.64 -36.91
N LEU A 771 35.53 -2.75 -35.58
CA LEU A 771 34.76 -1.99 -34.61
C LEU A 771 35.47 -0.70 -34.18
N ASP A 772 34.67 0.33 -33.95
CA ASP A 772 35.13 1.64 -33.50
C ASP A 772 35.08 1.72 -31.96
N PRO A 773 36.21 1.95 -31.28
CA PRO A 773 36.27 2.08 -29.82
C PRO A 773 35.40 3.17 -29.21
N ASP A 774 34.90 4.14 -29.99
CA ASP A 774 33.99 5.18 -29.52
C ASP A 774 32.52 4.76 -29.47
N PHE A 775 32.22 3.55 -29.93
CA PHE A 775 30.89 2.97 -29.89
C PHE A 775 30.78 1.81 -28.89
N THR A 776 29.61 1.73 -28.26
CA THR A 776 29.14 0.55 -27.54
C THR A 776 28.32 -0.29 -28.49
N TYR A 777 28.73 -1.53 -28.72
CA TYR A 777 28.02 -2.47 -29.59
C TYR A 777 27.09 -3.35 -28.76
N LEU A 778 25.84 -3.43 -29.18
CA LEU A 778 24.78 -4.11 -28.45
C LEU A 778 24.40 -5.38 -29.18
N PHE A 779 24.59 -6.53 -28.54
CA PHE A 779 24.25 -7.83 -29.08
C PHE A 779 23.12 -8.46 -28.29
N GLU A 780 22.26 -9.23 -28.94
CA GLU A 780 21.46 -10.24 -28.26
C GLU A 780 22.32 -11.52 -28.18
N ILE A 781 22.55 -11.99 -26.97
CA ILE A 781 23.27 -13.23 -26.68
C ILE A 781 22.26 -14.37 -26.69
N ILE A 782 22.37 -15.25 -27.67
CA ILE A 782 21.55 -16.46 -27.80
C ILE A 782 22.37 -17.68 -27.38
N LEU A 783 21.86 -18.44 -26.42
CA LEU A 783 22.53 -19.64 -25.92
C LEU A 783 21.58 -20.85 -25.88
N PRO A 784 22.12 -22.09 -26.00
CA PRO A 784 21.31 -23.31 -26.07
C PRO A 784 20.47 -23.60 -24.82
N ASN A 785 20.93 -23.13 -23.66
CA ASN A 785 20.32 -23.37 -22.34
C ASN A 785 19.82 -22.06 -21.68
N ASP A 786 19.45 -21.05 -22.49
CA ASP A 786 19.05 -19.74 -21.99
C ASP A 786 17.61 -19.74 -21.46
N SER A 787 17.32 -19.09 -20.33
CA SER A 787 15.98 -19.01 -19.67
C SER A 787 14.84 -18.36 -20.48
N HIS A 788 15.12 -17.98 -21.72
CA HIS A 788 14.24 -17.29 -22.65
C HIS A 788 13.32 -18.29 -23.40
N ILE A 789 12.23 -17.79 -23.99
CA ILE A 789 11.06 -18.60 -24.38
C ILE A 789 11.13 -19.07 -25.83
N VAL A 790 11.76 -18.28 -26.69
CA VAL A 790 11.88 -18.59 -28.11
C VAL A 790 12.88 -19.73 -28.32
N GLU A 791 12.51 -20.71 -29.14
CA GLU A 791 13.35 -21.86 -29.46
C GLU A 791 14.34 -21.49 -30.57
N TYR A 792 15.63 -21.52 -30.23
CA TYR A 792 16.73 -21.26 -31.17
C TYR A 792 17.41 -22.54 -31.66
N SER A 793 16.82 -23.72 -31.42
CA SER A 793 17.34 -25.04 -31.87
C SER A 793 18.75 -25.33 -31.35
N GLY A 794 19.01 -24.95 -30.09
CA GLY A 794 20.32 -25.15 -29.46
C GLY A 794 21.47 -24.32 -30.06
N LYS A 795 21.18 -23.23 -30.76
CA LYS A 795 22.21 -22.32 -31.29
C LYS A 795 22.94 -21.57 -30.19
N LYS A 796 24.21 -21.25 -30.47
CA LYS A 796 25.05 -20.32 -29.72
C LYS A 796 25.49 -19.22 -30.69
N GLU A 797 24.85 -18.06 -30.62
CA GLU A 797 25.10 -16.96 -31.56
C GLU A 797 25.00 -15.57 -30.89
N LEU A 798 25.65 -14.59 -31.51
CA LEU A 798 25.52 -13.18 -31.17
C LEU A 798 24.80 -12.48 -32.33
N ILE A 799 23.70 -11.79 -32.02
CA ILE A 799 22.93 -11.00 -32.98
C ILE A 799 23.22 -9.53 -32.71
N LEU A 800 23.89 -8.83 -33.63
CA LEU A 800 24.15 -7.39 -33.49
C LEU A 800 22.82 -6.64 -33.61
N LEU A 801 22.47 -5.85 -32.59
CA LEU A 801 21.23 -5.09 -32.54
C LEU A 801 21.45 -3.62 -32.93
N ASN A 802 22.49 -3.00 -32.37
CA ASN A 802 22.80 -1.59 -32.60
C ASN A 802 24.23 -1.24 -32.12
N ALA A 803 24.68 -0.03 -32.44
CA ALA A 803 25.91 0.58 -31.96
C ALA A 803 25.62 2.02 -31.53
N ILE A 804 25.96 2.35 -30.28
CA ILE A 804 25.66 3.65 -29.66
C ILE A 804 26.97 4.37 -29.37
N ASN A 805 27.12 5.60 -29.85
CA ASN A 805 28.28 6.41 -29.51
C ASN A 805 28.26 6.73 -28.01
N LYS A 806 29.35 6.41 -27.31
CA LYS A 806 29.40 6.49 -25.84
C LYS A 806 29.30 7.92 -25.30
N GLN A 807 29.70 8.92 -26.09
CA GLN A 807 29.74 10.34 -25.70
C GLN A 807 28.39 11.02 -25.90
N ASN A 808 27.86 11.03 -27.13
CA ASN A 808 26.66 11.78 -27.46
C ASN A 808 25.36 10.94 -27.47
N GLY A 809 25.47 9.61 -27.36
CA GLY A 809 24.31 8.70 -27.38
C GLY A 809 23.66 8.47 -28.73
N SER A 810 24.21 8.99 -29.82
CA SER A 810 23.68 8.76 -31.17
C SER A 810 23.85 7.30 -31.59
N THR A 811 22.81 6.71 -32.15
CA THR A 811 22.83 5.35 -32.71
C THR A 811 23.30 5.37 -34.17
N LYS A 812 24.05 4.34 -34.58
CA LYS A 812 24.30 4.10 -36.02
C LYS A 812 22.99 3.78 -36.74
N ASN A 813 22.91 4.17 -38.01
CA ASN A 813 21.74 3.84 -38.82
C ASN A 813 21.73 2.35 -39.20
N TRP A 814 20.58 1.84 -39.63
CA TRP A 814 20.42 0.41 -39.92
C TRP A 814 21.39 -0.14 -40.97
N SER A 815 21.68 0.63 -42.03
CA SER A 815 22.59 0.18 -43.09
C SER A 815 24.02 0.00 -42.59
N GLU A 816 24.46 0.84 -41.65
CA GLU A 816 25.76 0.70 -40.99
C GLU A 816 25.81 -0.51 -40.06
N ILE A 817 24.70 -0.81 -39.36
CA ILE A 817 24.59 -2.00 -38.50
C ILE A 817 24.69 -3.27 -39.35
N VAL A 818 23.96 -3.34 -40.47
CA VAL A 818 24.04 -4.47 -41.42
C VAL A 818 25.46 -4.64 -41.96
N GLY A 819 26.12 -3.54 -42.36
CA GLY A 819 27.51 -3.57 -42.83
C GLY A 819 28.48 -4.07 -41.75
N THR A 820 28.30 -3.60 -40.51
CA THR A 820 29.13 -4.03 -39.37
C THR A 820 28.92 -5.51 -39.04
N ALA A 821 27.68 -5.99 -39.00
CA ALA A 821 27.36 -7.40 -38.75
C ALA A 821 27.98 -8.31 -39.83
N SER A 822 27.85 -7.91 -41.10
CA SER A 822 28.47 -8.62 -42.22
C SER A 822 29.99 -8.68 -42.11
N ALA A 823 30.64 -7.58 -41.71
CA ALA A 823 32.09 -7.53 -41.54
C ALA A 823 32.57 -8.40 -40.35
N LEU A 824 31.80 -8.46 -39.27
CA LEU A 824 32.06 -9.34 -38.12
C LEU A 824 31.79 -10.83 -38.41
N GLY A 825 31.05 -11.14 -39.48
CA GLY A 825 30.56 -12.50 -39.75
C GLY A 825 29.44 -12.95 -38.82
N CYS A 826 28.65 -12.01 -38.28
CA CYS A 826 27.50 -12.29 -37.42
C CYS A 826 26.18 -11.81 -38.06
N LYS A 827 25.05 -12.14 -37.43
CA LYS A 827 23.73 -11.69 -37.89
C LYS A 827 23.33 -10.38 -37.23
N THR A 828 22.36 -9.70 -37.82
CA THR A 828 21.59 -8.63 -37.20
C THR A 828 20.13 -9.07 -37.04
N ALA A 829 19.33 -8.30 -36.31
CA ALA A 829 17.88 -8.55 -36.20
C ALA A 829 17.21 -8.55 -37.59
N GLU A 830 16.19 -9.39 -37.79
CA GLU A 830 15.48 -9.44 -39.07
C GLU A 830 14.68 -8.15 -39.31
N ASP A 831 14.86 -7.51 -40.47
CA ASP A 831 14.06 -6.35 -40.88
C ASP A 831 12.73 -6.82 -41.49
N MET A 832 11.66 -6.59 -40.76
CA MET A 832 10.30 -6.99 -41.11
C MET A 832 9.45 -5.84 -41.65
N THR A 833 10.07 -4.69 -41.97
CA THR A 833 9.37 -3.46 -42.34
C THR A 833 8.44 -3.66 -43.55
N GLU A 834 8.88 -4.41 -44.58
CA GLU A 834 8.06 -4.64 -45.77
C GLU A 834 6.81 -5.49 -45.47
N LYS A 835 6.89 -6.42 -44.50
CA LYS A 835 5.74 -7.24 -44.08
C LYS A 835 4.62 -6.39 -43.46
N PHE A 836 4.98 -5.31 -42.76
CA PHE A 836 4.06 -4.44 -42.03
C PHE A 836 3.84 -3.08 -42.70
N LYS A 837 4.17 -2.98 -43.99
CA LYS A 837 4.11 -1.73 -44.74
C LYS A 837 2.72 -1.10 -44.73
N GLY A 838 2.66 0.16 -44.32
CA GLY A 838 1.42 0.93 -44.24
C GLY A 838 0.50 0.55 -43.08
N MET A 839 0.94 -0.31 -42.16
CA MET A 839 0.25 -0.55 -40.89
C MET A 839 0.75 0.43 -39.82
N THR A 840 -0.14 0.89 -38.94
CA THR A 840 0.26 1.62 -37.74
C THR A 840 0.83 0.66 -36.69
N VAL A 841 1.59 1.17 -35.72
CA VAL A 841 2.07 0.36 -34.58
C VAL A 841 0.91 -0.31 -33.84
N ALA A 842 -0.22 0.40 -33.65
CA ALA A 842 -1.43 -0.17 -33.07
C ALA A 842 -1.99 -1.35 -33.87
N GLN A 843 -2.01 -1.26 -35.21
CA GLN A 843 -2.44 -2.36 -36.09
C GLN A 843 -1.45 -3.54 -36.06
N ILE A 844 -0.14 -3.26 -35.97
CA ILE A 844 0.89 -4.30 -35.81
C ILE A 844 0.72 -5.02 -34.47
N TYR A 845 0.39 -4.28 -33.41
CA TYR A 845 0.08 -4.86 -32.10
C TYR A 845 -1.11 -5.81 -32.18
N GLN A 846 -2.22 -5.37 -32.77
CA GLN A 846 -3.41 -6.19 -32.97
C GLN A 846 -3.10 -7.48 -33.76
N TYR A 847 -2.38 -7.36 -34.88
CA TYR A 847 -1.93 -8.53 -35.66
C TYR A 847 -1.07 -9.49 -34.84
N ALA A 848 -0.18 -8.98 -33.98
CA ALA A 848 0.65 -9.80 -33.10
C ALA A 848 -0.13 -10.44 -31.93
N GLN A 849 -1.35 -9.97 -31.64
CA GLN A 849 -2.24 -10.56 -30.63
C GLN A 849 -3.11 -11.70 -31.19
N GLU A 850 -3.24 -11.83 -32.51
CA GLU A 850 -3.98 -12.92 -33.13
C GLU A 850 -3.23 -14.25 -33.02
N GLU A 851 -3.96 -15.32 -32.66
CA GLU A 851 -3.39 -16.66 -32.49
C GLU A 851 -2.79 -17.19 -33.79
N GLY A 852 -1.62 -17.81 -33.71
CA GLY A 852 -0.89 -18.35 -34.87
C GLY A 852 -0.09 -17.32 -35.67
N ASN A 853 -0.28 -16.03 -35.43
CA ASN A 853 0.56 -15.00 -36.03
C ASN A 853 1.92 -14.90 -35.33
N LEU A 854 2.98 -14.70 -36.13
CA LEU A 854 4.36 -14.55 -35.66
C LEU A 854 4.81 -15.68 -34.72
N PRO A 855 4.67 -16.95 -35.16
CA PRO A 855 4.94 -18.09 -34.30
C PRO A 855 6.41 -18.13 -33.91
N ASN A 856 6.69 -18.57 -32.68
CA ASN A 856 8.06 -18.67 -32.13
C ASN A 856 8.85 -17.34 -32.18
N LEU A 857 8.17 -16.20 -32.04
CA LEU A 857 8.81 -14.89 -31.87
C LEU A 857 8.40 -14.29 -30.53
N GLU A 858 9.34 -13.62 -29.84
CA GLU A 858 9.01 -12.86 -28.63
C GLU A 858 8.12 -11.65 -28.96
N GLY A 859 8.34 -11.05 -30.12
CA GLY A 859 7.73 -9.80 -30.49
C GLY A 859 8.48 -9.07 -31.59
N LEU A 860 8.10 -7.80 -31.74
CA LEU A 860 8.68 -6.87 -32.69
C LEU A 860 9.19 -5.63 -31.96
N MET A 861 10.18 -4.99 -32.56
CA MET A 861 10.65 -3.65 -32.19
C MET A 861 10.24 -2.69 -33.30
N ALA A 862 9.28 -1.80 -33.04
CA ALA A 862 8.82 -0.82 -34.01
C ALA A 862 9.47 0.55 -33.71
N GLN A 863 10.19 1.09 -34.69
CA GLN A 863 10.78 2.41 -34.64
C GLN A 863 9.78 3.44 -35.18
N TYR A 864 9.54 4.51 -34.45
CA TYR A 864 8.68 5.61 -34.91
C TYR A 864 9.21 6.94 -34.39
N THR A 865 8.74 8.04 -34.97
CA THR A 865 9.01 9.39 -34.49
C THR A 865 7.91 9.79 -33.52
N ASP A 866 8.28 10.15 -32.30
CA ASP A 866 7.31 10.61 -31.29
C ASP A 866 6.87 12.06 -31.52
N GLU A 867 5.97 12.56 -30.67
CA GLU A 867 5.43 13.93 -30.73
C GLU A 867 6.48 15.04 -30.56
N THR A 868 7.66 14.71 -30.01
CA THR A 868 8.78 15.64 -29.84
C THR A 868 9.73 15.65 -31.05
N GLY A 869 9.46 14.81 -32.06
CA GLY A 869 10.32 14.66 -33.23
C GLY A 869 11.50 13.70 -33.00
N ARG A 870 11.55 13.00 -31.87
CA ARG A 870 12.63 12.05 -31.54
C ARG A 870 12.33 10.68 -32.13
N GLU A 871 13.31 10.05 -32.76
CA GLU A 871 13.20 8.64 -33.12
C GLU A 871 13.28 7.76 -31.87
N THR A 872 12.27 6.93 -31.68
CA THR A 872 12.14 6.05 -30.52
C THR A 872 11.67 4.65 -30.92
N MET A 873 11.75 3.71 -29.98
CA MET A 873 11.40 2.31 -30.18
C MET A 873 10.30 1.88 -29.21
N VAL A 874 9.32 1.15 -29.70
CA VAL A 874 8.30 0.48 -28.87
C VAL A 874 8.32 -1.03 -29.09
N LYS A 875 8.14 -1.76 -27.99
CA LYS A 875 8.05 -3.23 -27.99
C LYS A 875 6.61 -3.66 -28.24
N VAL A 876 6.40 -4.47 -29.25
CA VAL A 876 5.16 -5.20 -29.50
C VAL A 876 5.41 -6.66 -29.13
N LYS A 877 4.68 -7.23 -28.17
CA LYS A 877 4.81 -8.64 -27.79
C LYS A 877 3.81 -9.50 -28.54
N THR A 878 4.19 -10.72 -28.90
CA THR A 878 3.23 -11.67 -29.48
C THR A 878 2.33 -12.26 -28.38
N ARG A 879 1.14 -12.70 -28.77
CA ARG A 879 0.25 -13.47 -27.90
C ARG A 879 0.92 -14.74 -27.38
N GLU A 880 1.48 -15.54 -28.30
CA GLU A 880 2.13 -16.82 -27.98
C GLU A 880 3.25 -16.66 -26.95
N TYR A 881 4.12 -15.64 -27.09
CA TYR A 881 5.18 -15.39 -26.13
C TYR A 881 4.63 -15.00 -24.76
N SER A 882 3.61 -14.13 -24.73
CA SER A 882 2.99 -13.66 -23.50
C SER A 882 2.35 -14.81 -22.72
N ASP A 883 1.67 -15.71 -23.43
CA ASP A 883 1.03 -16.90 -22.87
C ASP A 883 2.07 -17.89 -22.32
N LYS A 884 3.11 -18.21 -23.11
CA LYS A 884 4.22 -19.06 -22.64
C LYS A 884 4.96 -18.45 -21.45
N LYS A 885 5.14 -17.12 -21.43
CA LYS A 885 5.79 -16.40 -20.33
C LYS A 885 4.96 -16.48 -19.06
N PHE A 886 3.66 -16.29 -19.17
CA PHE A 886 2.73 -16.46 -18.06
C PHE A 886 2.86 -17.86 -17.45
N VAL A 887 2.79 -18.90 -18.30
CA VAL A 887 2.93 -20.31 -17.90
C VAL A 887 4.30 -20.59 -17.22
N ARG A 888 5.38 -19.97 -17.69
CA ARG A 888 6.72 -20.09 -17.07
C ARG A 888 6.80 -19.40 -15.71
N ASP A 889 6.33 -18.16 -15.61
CA ASP A 889 6.54 -17.31 -14.44
C ASP A 889 5.54 -17.58 -13.31
N ARG A 890 4.34 -18.10 -13.63
CA ARG A 890 3.23 -18.22 -12.68
C ARG A 890 2.83 -19.66 -12.37
N LEU A 891 2.84 -20.55 -13.35
CA LEU A 891 2.56 -21.97 -13.12
C LEU A 891 3.86 -22.67 -12.72
N ASP A 892 4.23 -22.61 -11.45
CA ASP A 892 5.40 -23.36 -10.96
C ASP A 892 5.04 -24.83 -10.75
N TRP A 893 5.83 -25.75 -11.32
CA TRP A 893 5.71 -27.19 -11.08
C TRP A 893 5.65 -27.56 -9.60
N ASP A 894 6.43 -26.89 -8.76
CA ASP A 894 6.53 -27.22 -7.34
C ASP A 894 5.21 -26.87 -6.62
N LYS A 895 4.58 -25.75 -6.98
CA LYS A 895 3.25 -25.35 -6.50
C LYS A 895 2.13 -26.27 -7.01
N ILE A 896 2.22 -26.72 -8.26
CA ILE A 896 1.23 -27.66 -8.84
C ILE A 896 1.33 -29.02 -8.13
N VAL A 897 2.54 -29.50 -7.86
CA VAL A 897 2.76 -30.74 -7.10
C VAL A 897 2.25 -30.60 -5.66
N GLU A 898 2.44 -29.44 -5.02
CA GLU A 898 1.90 -29.14 -3.69
C GLU A 898 0.37 -29.09 -3.67
N ALA A 899 -0.25 -28.56 -4.72
CA ALA A 899 -1.70 -28.49 -4.89
C ALA A 899 -2.35 -29.84 -5.27
N PHE A 900 -1.57 -30.81 -5.75
CA PHE A 900 -2.08 -32.11 -6.19
C PHE A 900 -2.49 -32.97 -4.99
N ASN A 901 -3.78 -33.25 -4.89
CA ASN A 901 -4.34 -34.10 -3.85
C ASN A 901 -4.34 -35.56 -4.30
N TRP A 902 -3.54 -36.37 -3.61
CA TRP A 902 -3.37 -37.80 -3.89
C TRP A 902 -4.63 -38.63 -3.55
N ASN A 903 -5.55 -38.13 -2.72
CA ASN A 903 -6.82 -38.79 -2.43
C ASN A 903 -7.80 -38.73 -3.61
N THR A 904 -7.88 -37.56 -4.24
CA THR A 904 -8.76 -37.31 -5.39
C THR A 904 -8.04 -37.52 -6.73
N VAL A 905 -6.72 -37.74 -6.69
CA VAL A 905 -5.83 -37.91 -7.86
C VAL A 905 -5.99 -36.74 -8.84
N GLY A 906 -5.97 -35.52 -8.29
CA GLY A 906 -6.19 -34.29 -9.03
C GLY A 906 -5.99 -33.06 -8.16
N VAL A 907 -6.29 -31.89 -8.71
CA VAL A 907 -6.28 -30.60 -8.00
C VAL A 907 -7.75 -30.18 -7.82
N SER A 908 -8.12 -29.63 -6.66
CA SER A 908 -9.49 -29.12 -6.45
C SER A 908 -9.75 -27.86 -7.28
N ASP A 909 -11.02 -27.58 -7.60
CA ASP A 909 -11.39 -26.38 -8.36
C ASP A 909 -10.87 -25.09 -7.71
N GLU A 910 -10.96 -24.97 -6.38
CA GLU A 910 -10.41 -23.84 -5.63
C GLU A 910 -8.90 -23.67 -5.84
N LYS A 911 -8.13 -24.77 -5.79
CA LYS A 911 -6.67 -24.74 -5.99
C LYS A 911 -6.29 -24.55 -7.46
N PHE A 912 -7.11 -25.05 -8.37
CA PHE A 912 -6.95 -24.85 -9.81
C PHE A 912 -7.10 -23.37 -10.15
N GLU A 913 -8.14 -22.72 -9.63
CA GLU A 913 -8.36 -21.28 -9.78
C GLU A 913 -7.32 -20.45 -9.01
N GLU A 914 -6.85 -20.90 -7.83
CA GLU A 914 -5.75 -20.24 -7.10
C GLU A 914 -4.44 -20.23 -7.92
N LEU A 915 -4.11 -21.34 -8.59
CA LEU A 915 -2.93 -21.45 -9.45
C LEU A 915 -3.03 -20.58 -10.70
N LEU A 916 -4.25 -20.29 -11.18
CA LEU A 916 -4.53 -19.38 -12.30
C LEU A 916 -4.80 -17.92 -11.86
N SER A 917 -4.92 -17.67 -10.55
CA SER A 917 -5.29 -16.36 -10.03
C SER A 917 -4.34 -15.25 -10.51
N TYR A 918 -4.93 -14.11 -10.89
CA TYR A 918 -4.41 -12.92 -11.61
C TYR A 918 -4.76 -12.77 -13.10
N ASN A 919 -5.24 -13.80 -13.82
CA ASN A 919 -5.76 -13.59 -15.18
C ASN A 919 -6.66 -14.76 -15.60
N LEU A 920 -7.99 -14.57 -15.52
CA LEU A 920 -8.99 -15.60 -15.84
C LEU A 920 -9.16 -15.86 -17.36
N ASP A 921 -8.59 -15.02 -18.24
CA ASP A 921 -8.82 -15.07 -19.70
C ASP A 921 -7.65 -15.67 -20.52
N ASN A 922 -6.94 -16.66 -19.97
CA ASN A 922 -5.86 -17.33 -20.70
C ASN A 922 -6.13 -18.82 -20.90
N ASP A 923 -6.89 -19.14 -21.96
CA ASP A 923 -7.20 -20.53 -22.38
C ASP A 923 -5.94 -21.38 -22.56
N PHE A 924 -4.84 -20.79 -23.06
CA PHE A 924 -3.56 -21.49 -23.19
C PHE A 924 -2.97 -21.86 -21.82
N ALA A 925 -3.01 -20.95 -20.84
CA ALA A 925 -2.52 -21.22 -19.50
C ALA A 925 -3.37 -22.28 -18.79
N ARG A 926 -4.69 -22.26 -19.00
CA ARG A 926 -5.61 -23.29 -18.50
C ARG A 926 -5.28 -24.65 -19.09
N ALA A 927 -5.18 -24.74 -20.42
CA ALA A 927 -4.82 -25.97 -21.11
C ALA A 927 -3.42 -26.48 -20.69
N ALA A 928 -2.46 -25.58 -20.47
CA ALA A 928 -1.15 -25.94 -19.97
C ALA A 928 -1.21 -26.50 -18.54
N LEU A 929 -1.97 -25.87 -17.64
CA LEU A 929 -2.17 -26.38 -16.28
C LEU A 929 -2.84 -27.76 -16.28
N GLU A 930 -3.90 -27.93 -17.07
CA GLU A 930 -4.60 -29.21 -17.25
C GLU A 930 -3.67 -30.30 -17.76
N ALA A 931 -2.88 -30.02 -18.81
CA ALA A 931 -1.92 -30.97 -19.37
C ALA A 931 -0.88 -31.41 -18.33
N ARG A 932 -0.39 -30.48 -17.49
CA ARG A 932 0.56 -30.79 -16.42
C ARG A 932 -0.07 -31.59 -15.30
N ILE A 933 -1.27 -31.24 -14.85
CA ILE A 933 -2.02 -32.01 -13.85
C ILE A 933 -2.28 -33.43 -14.37
N GLN A 934 -2.69 -33.55 -15.63
CA GLN A 934 -2.93 -34.84 -16.27
C GLN A 934 -1.65 -35.68 -16.35
N TRP A 935 -0.50 -35.05 -16.63
CA TRP A 935 0.77 -35.75 -16.59
C TRP A 935 1.16 -36.21 -15.18
N ILE A 936 1.04 -35.34 -14.17
CA ILE A 936 1.28 -35.71 -12.77
C ILE A 936 0.39 -36.90 -12.39
N ARG A 937 -0.89 -36.86 -12.78
CA ARG A 937 -1.84 -37.96 -12.60
C ARG A 937 -1.39 -39.25 -13.27
N ASN A 938 -0.97 -39.21 -14.53
CA ASN A 938 -0.51 -40.40 -15.26
C ASN A 938 0.75 -41.00 -14.61
N GLU A 939 1.73 -40.17 -14.28
CA GLU A 939 2.96 -40.60 -13.62
C GLU A 939 2.71 -41.13 -12.20
N TYR A 940 1.80 -40.49 -11.47
CA TYR A 940 1.36 -40.92 -10.16
C TYR A 940 0.76 -42.33 -10.22
N LEU A 941 -0.19 -42.57 -11.13
CA LEU A 941 -0.82 -43.88 -11.32
C LEU A 941 0.20 -44.95 -11.74
N LYS A 942 1.14 -44.60 -12.63
CA LYS A 942 2.22 -45.51 -13.05
C LYS A 942 3.12 -45.90 -11.88
N ILE A 943 3.57 -44.93 -11.09
CA ILE A 943 4.44 -45.19 -9.93
C ILE A 943 3.70 -46.00 -8.87
N LEU A 944 2.41 -45.71 -8.64
CA LEU A 944 1.59 -46.51 -7.72
C LEU A 944 1.49 -47.97 -8.17
N ALA A 945 1.24 -48.22 -9.46
CA ALA A 945 1.17 -49.57 -10.00
C ALA A 945 2.50 -50.32 -9.81
N GLU A 946 3.63 -49.67 -10.14
CA GLU A 946 4.98 -50.23 -9.95
C GLU A 946 5.28 -50.55 -8.47
N VAL A 947 4.94 -49.64 -7.54
CA VAL A 947 5.17 -49.82 -6.10
C VAL A 947 4.27 -50.92 -5.54
N TYR A 948 3.00 -50.95 -5.95
CA TYR A 948 2.06 -51.97 -5.52
C TYR A 948 2.52 -53.35 -5.97
N GLU A 949 2.85 -53.53 -7.25
CA GLU A 949 3.38 -54.79 -7.80
C GLU A 949 4.67 -55.24 -7.08
N PHE A 950 5.59 -54.29 -6.83
CA PHE A 950 6.84 -54.59 -6.14
C PHE A 950 6.63 -55.08 -4.69
N CYS A 951 5.76 -54.39 -3.95
CA CYS A 951 5.51 -54.63 -2.54
C CYS A 951 4.47 -55.72 -2.26
N PHE A 952 3.61 -56.08 -3.22
CA PHE A 952 2.45 -56.96 -3.01
C PHE A 952 2.83 -58.27 -2.31
N ASP A 953 3.78 -59.03 -2.85
CA ASP A 953 4.19 -60.31 -2.27
C ASP A 953 4.82 -60.16 -0.88
N ALA A 954 5.61 -59.10 -0.69
CA ALA A 954 6.28 -58.83 0.59
C ALA A 954 5.27 -58.45 1.67
N MET A 955 4.21 -57.72 1.31
CA MET A 955 3.12 -57.36 2.20
C MET A 955 2.24 -58.56 2.54
N ALA A 956 1.87 -59.37 1.55
CA ALA A 956 1.07 -60.59 1.76
C ALA A 956 1.76 -61.58 2.72
N GLU A 957 3.09 -61.76 2.59
CA GLU A 957 3.85 -62.59 3.52
C GLU A 957 4.03 -61.96 4.90
N ALA A 958 4.16 -60.63 4.98
CA ALA A 958 4.21 -59.93 6.25
C ALA A 958 2.93 -60.12 7.06
N GLU A 959 1.77 -60.05 6.40
CA GLU A 959 0.46 -60.31 7.02
C GLU A 959 0.35 -61.75 7.51
N LEU A 960 0.82 -62.73 6.71
CA LEU A 960 0.87 -64.13 7.12
C LEU A 960 1.81 -64.37 8.32
N SER A 961 3.00 -63.76 8.30
CA SER A 961 4.02 -63.85 9.36
C SER A 961 3.51 -63.20 10.65
N TYR A 962 2.88 -62.02 10.54
CA TYR A 962 2.24 -61.32 11.65
C TYR A 962 1.08 -62.13 12.24
N GLY A 963 0.18 -62.66 11.40
CA GLY A 963 -0.97 -63.45 11.84
C GLY A 963 -0.58 -64.73 12.57
N ARG A 964 0.55 -65.35 12.21
CA ARG A 964 1.14 -66.48 12.93
C ARG A 964 1.75 -66.04 14.26
N ALA A 965 2.62 -65.05 14.24
CA ALA A 965 3.36 -64.61 15.42
C ALA A 965 2.48 -63.94 16.49
N LYS A 966 1.41 -63.23 16.09
CA LYS A 966 0.44 -62.59 17.01
C LYS A 966 -0.31 -63.61 17.85
N LYS A 967 -0.55 -64.82 17.32
CA LYS A 967 -1.17 -65.92 18.08
C LYS A 967 -0.24 -66.51 19.13
N GLU A 968 1.08 -66.37 18.97
CA GLU A 968 2.08 -67.13 19.73
C GLU A 968 2.88 -66.28 20.73
N SER A 969 3.05 -64.98 20.50
CA SER A 969 4.09 -64.22 21.25
C SER A 969 3.80 -62.74 21.52
N GLY A 970 2.53 -62.33 21.42
CA GLY A 970 2.09 -60.96 21.70
C GLY A 970 2.37 -60.00 20.53
N GLU A 971 1.69 -58.85 20.55
CA GLU A 971 1.62 -57.92 19.40
C GLU A 971 2.98 -57.32 19.04
N GLU A 972 3.78 -56.90 20.02
CA GLU A 972 5.06 -56.23 19.79
C GLU A 972 6.12 -57.16 19.16
N LYS A 973 6.16 -58.43 19.56
CA LYS A 973 7.09 -59.43 19.02
C LYS A 973 6.67 -59.90 17.62
N ALA A 974 5.36 -59.98 17.37
CA ALA A 974 4.80 -60.28 16.06
C ALA A 974 5.13 -59.20 15.02
N ILE A 975 5.10 -57.93 15.43
CA ILE A 975 5.49 -56.78 14.59
C ILE A 975 6.97 -56.91 14.18
N GLN A 976 7.87 -57.20 15.12
CA GLN A 976 9.29 -57.34 14.81
C GLN A 976 9.58 -58.49 13.83
N MET A 977 8.90 -59.63 13.97
CA MET A 977 9.06 -60.77 13.07
C MET A 977 8.51 -60.51 11.67
N ALA A 978 7.34 -59.88 11.56
CA ALA A 978 6.76 -59.49 10.27
C ALA A 978 7.66 -58.48 9.54
N MET A 979 8.20 -57.48 10.24
CA MET A 979 9.14 -56.50 9.66
C MET A 979 10.47 -57.12 9.23
N GLY A 980 10.98 -58.10 9.99
CA GLY A 980 12.16 -58.87 9.59
C GLY A 980 11.94 -59.64 8.29
N THR A 981 10.75 -60.23 8.13
CA THR A 981 10.35 -60.98 6.93
C THR A 981 10.25 -60.07 5.70
N VAL A 982 9.57 -58.92 5.85
CA VAL A 982 9.48 -57.87 4.82
C VAL A 982 10.87 -57.43 4.38
N SER A 983 11.73 -57.10 5.33
CA SER A 983 13.07 -56.59 5.05
C SER A 983 13.89 -57.60 4.25
N GLN A 984 13.83 -58.89 4.61
CA GLN A 984 14.52 -59.95 3.88
C GLN A 984 13.96 -60.15 2.46
N ARG A 985 12.63 -60.10 2.30
CA ARG A 985 11.98 -60.30 0.99
C ARG A 985 12.25 -59.13 0.03
N LEU A 986 12.16 -57.89 0.52
CA LEU A 986 12.47 -56.70 -0.27
C LEU A 986 13.96 -56.67 -0.63
N ASP A 987 14.86 -57.00 0.31
CA ASP A 987 16.30 -57.10 0.03
C ASP A 987 16.62 -58.21 -1.00
N GLY A 988 15.90 -59.35 -0.93
CA GLY A 988 15.97 -60.42 -1.92
C GLY A 988 15.49 -59.99 -3.32
N LYS A 989 14.30 -59.37 -3.43
CA LYS A 989 13.79 -58.83 -4.70
C LYS A 989 14.71 -57.77 -5.29
N ILE A 990 15.34 -56.94 -4.47
CA ILE A 990 16.33 -55.93 -4.91
C ILE A 990 17.57 -56.59 -5.51
N LYS A 991 18.05 -57.68 -4.89
CA LYS A 991 19.20 -58.46 -5.39
C LYS A 991 18.89 -59.22 -6.68
N GLU A 992 17.67 -59.74 -6.84
CA GLU A 992 17.23 -60.48 -8.02
C GLU A 992 16.95 -59.57 -9.24
N ASN A 993 16.41 -58.37 -9.03
CA ASN A 993 15.97 -57.46 -10.11
C ASN A 993 16.95 -56.32 -10.43
N SER A 994 18.26 -56.59 -10.48
CA SER A 994 19.32 -55.60 -10.76
C SER A 994 19.28 -54.94 -12.17
N ARG A 995 18.15 -54.94 -12.87
CA ARG A 995 17.96 -54.34 -14.21
C ARG A 995 16.66 -53.54 -14.44
N HIS A 996 15.80 -53.27 -13.44
CA HIS A 996 14.59 -52.46 -13.64
C HIS A 996 14.47 -51.20 -12.75
N THR A 997 13.57 -50.30 -13.20
CA THR A 997 13.30 -48.86 -12.92
C THR A 997 13.30 -48.33 -11.48
N PHE A 998 13.60 -49.15 -10.47
CA PHE A 998 13.87 -48.69 -9.11
C PHE A 998 15.37 -48.51 -8.93
N ASN A 999 15.88 -47.28 -9.06
CA ASN A 999 17.26 -46.97 -8.73
C ASN A 999 17.42 -46.99 -7.19
N THR A 1000 17.43 -48.18 -6.58
CA THR A 1000 17.58 -48.44 -5.14
C THR A 1000 19.02 -48.28 -4.65
N ALA A 1001 19.94 -47.86 -5.52
CA ALA A 1001 21.32 -47.56 -5.15
C ALA A 1001 21.41 -46.47 -4.06
N ASP A 1002 20.36 -45.67 -3.86
CA ASP A 1002 20.29 -44.68 -2.80
C ASP A 1002 19.60 -45.23 -1.54
N LYS A 1003 20.34 -45.24 -0.42
CA LYS A 1003 19.91 -45.69 0.91
C LYS A 1003 18.61 -45.01 1.38
N SER A 1004 18.36 -43.79 0.90
CA SER A 1004 17.14 -43.00 1.16
C SER A 1004 15.87 -43.65 0.59
N SER A 1005 15.94 -44.27 -0.60
CA SER A 1005 14.78 -44.88 -1.25
C SER A 1005 14.34 -46.16 -0.54
N LEU A 1006 15.30 -46.97 -0.11
CA LEU A 1006 15.06 -48.18 0.68
C LEU A 1006 14.47 -47.86 2.05
N MET A 1007 15.01 -46.86 2.76
CA MET A 1007 14.48 -46.41 4.05
C MET A 1007 13.05 -45.87 3.93
N SER A 1008 12.74 -45.16 2.84
CA SER A 1008 11.38 -44.66 2.58
C SER A 1008 10.40 -45.80 2.30
N LEU A 1009 10.82 -46.81 1.53
CA LEU A 1009 10.03 -48.01 1.24
C LEU A 1009 9.83 -48.89 2.49
N MET A 1010 10.84 -49.02 3.34
CA MET A 1010 10.76 -49.74 4.62
C MET A 1010 9.88 -49.00 5.64
N GLY A 1011 9.94 -47.67 5.66
CA GLY A 1011 9.02 -46.83 6.44
C GLY A 1011 7.57 -46.97 5.97
N PHE A 1012 7.35 -47.04 4.66
CA PHE A 1012 6.05 -47.29 4.02
C PHE A 1012 5.44 -48.63 4.47
N VAL A 1013 6.15 -49.76 4.30
CA VAL A 1013 5.61 -51.08 4.68
C VAL A 1013 5.35 -51.17 6.19
N ARG A 1014 6.18 -50.52 7.02
CA ARG A 1014 5.99 -50.45 8.48
C ARG A 1014 4.71 -49.71 8.87
N HIS A 1015 4.38 -48.62 8.18
CA HIS A 1015 3.19 -47.82 8.48
C HIS A 1015 1.90 -48.51 8.03
N THR A 1016 1.93 -49.16 6.86
CA THR A 1016 0.81 -49.91 6.29
C THR A 1016 0.36 -51.09 7.14
N LEU A 1017 1.31 -51.83 7.73
CA LEU A 1017 0.99 -53.03 8.51
C LEU A 1017 0.45 -52.71 9.92
N PHE A 1018 0.73 -51.53 10.50
CA PHE A 1018 0.66 -51.38 11.96
C PHE A 1018 0.08 -50.07 12.55
N GLN A 1019 -0.29 -49.04 11.78
CA GLN A 1019 -0.78 -47.77 12.37
C GLN A 1019 -2.20 -47.33 11.98
N ASN A 1020 -3.04 -48.18 11.38
CA ASN A 1020 -4.35 -47.77 10.86
C ASN A 1020 -4.28 -46.49 9.98
N GLY A 1021 -3.13 -46.21 9.38
CA GLY A 1021 -2.98 -45.17 8.39
C GLY A 1021 -3.46 -45.67 7.04
N GLU A 1022 -4.24 -44.87 6.33
CA GLU A 1022 -4.70 -45.22 4.99
C GLU A 1022 -3.50 -45.53 4.08
N LEU A 1023 -3.39 -46.78 3.61
CA LEU A 1023 -2.40 -47.29 2.64
C LEU A 1023 -2.08 -46.26 1.53
N LYS A 1024 -3.11 -45.54 1.10
CA LYS A 1024 -3.07 -44.54 0.03
C LYS A 1024 -2.19 -43.32 0.37
N ALA A 1025 -2.08 -42.90 1.64
CA ALA A 1025 -1.39 -41.68 2.05
C ALA A 1025 0.13 -41.75 1.88
N GLY A 1026 0.74 -42.85 2.34
CA GLY A 1026 2.18 -43.06 2.23
C GLY A 1026 2.63 -43.32 0.80
N MET A 1027 1.85 -44.08 0.02
CA MET A 1027 2.12 -44.28 -1.40
C MET A 1027 2.00 -42.96 -2.18
N GLY A 1028 1.04 -42.13 -1.80
CA GLY A 1028 0.81 -40.83 -2.41
C GLY A 1028 2.02 -39.89 -2.28
N GLN A 1029 2.55 -39.78 -1.06
CA GLN A 1029 3.74 -38.94 -0.77
C GLN A 1029 5.01 -39.44 -1.48
N TYR A 1030 5.23 -40.76 -1.54
CA TYR A 1030 6.37 -41.33 -2.28
C TYR A 1030 6.30 -41.03 -3.78
N ALA A 1031 5.11 -41.22 -4.38
CA ALA A 1031 4.91 -40.96 -5.80
C ALA A 1031 5.15 -39.47 -6.14
N LEU A 1032 4.60 -38.55 -5.36
CA LEU A 1032 4.83 -37.11 -5.55
C LEU A 1032 6.31 -36.72 -5.41
N LYS A 1033 7.06 -37.34 -4.49
CA LYS A 1033 8.51 -37.11 -4.35
C LYS A 1033 9.31 -37.61 -5.57
N LYS A 1034 8.95 -38.77 -6.14
CA LYS A 1034 9.59 -39.30 -7.36
C LYS A 1034 9.25 -38.43 -8.58
N ILE A 1035 8.01 -37.93 -8.66
CA ILE A 1035 7.59 -36.96 -9.68
C ILE A 1035 8.38 -35.66 -9.57
N ALA A 1036 8.52 -35.09 -8.37
CA ALA A 1036 9.34 -33.90 -8.13
C ALA A 1036 10.81 -34.12 -8.53
N GLY A 1037 11.35 -35.32 -8.29
CA GLY A 1037 12.67 -35.73 -8.76
C GLY A 1037 12.81 -35.73 -10.29
N LYS A 1038 11.85 -36.34 -11.00
CA LYS A 1038 11.80 -36.33 -12.49
C LYS A 1038 11.71 -34.91 -13.05
N ILE A 1039 10.86 -34.08 -12.45
CA ILE A 1039 10.75 -32.65 -12.80
C ILE A 1039 12.11 -31.97 -12.60
N GLY A 1040 12.79 -32.22 -11.48
CA GLY A 1040 14.12 -31.67 -11.20
C GLY A 1040 15.20 -32.11 -12.19
N GLU A 1041 15.18 -33.36 -12.64
CA GLU A 1041 16.09 -33.88 -13.67
C GLU A 1041 15.82 -33.24 -15.04
N GLU A 1042 14.57 -33.12 -15.45
CA GLU A 1042 14.22 -32.44 -16.71
C GLU A 1042 14.51 -30.94 -16.66
N LYS A 1043 14.25 -30.27 -15.53
CA LYS A 1043 14.66 -28.87 -15.27
C LYS A 1043 16.19 -28.70 -15.41
N LYS A 1044 17.00 -29.70 -15.05
CA LYS A 1044 18.47 -29.68 -15.24
C LYS A 1044 18.89 -29.90 -16.69
N LYS A 1045 18.20 -30.80 -17.42
CA LYS A 1045 18.53 -31.11 -18.83
C LYS A 1045 18.13 -29.99 -19.80
N ARG A 1046 16.94 -29.41 -19.61
CA ARG A 1046 16.33 -28.45 -20.53
C ARG A 1046 16.37 -27.00 -20.01
N GLY A 1047 17.01 -26.77 -18.86
CA GLY A 1047 16.99 -25.50 -18.15
C GLY A 1047 15.61 -25.16 -17.54
N LYS A 1048 15.45 -23.94 -17.04
CA LYS A 1048 14.15 -23.42 -16.56
C LYS A 1048 13.10 -23.26 -17.69
N ASN A 1049 13.37 -23.74 -18.91
CA ASN A 1049 12.51 -23.59 -20.09
C ASN A 1049 11.51 -24.74 -20.27
N SER A 1050 11.67 -25.84 -19.54
CA SER A 1050 10.78 -27.01 -19.67
C SER A 1050 9.41 -26.82 -19.01
N PHE A 1051 8.95 -25.59 -18.81
CA PHE A 1051 7.72 -25.37 -18.05
C PHE A 1051 6.49 -25.47 -18.96
N TRP A 1052 6.48 -25.01 -20.21
CA TRP A 1052 5.29 -25.18 -21.07
C TRP A 1052 5.17 -26.57 -21.72
N VAL A 1053 6.20 -27.43 -21.62
CA VAL A 1053 6.16 -28.79 -22.15
C VAL A 1053 6.11 -29.80 -21.01
N VAL A 1054 5.19 -30.73 -21.10
CA VAL A 1054 5.09 -31.87 -20.19
C VAL A 1054 6.38 -32.71 -20.27
N PRO A 1055 7.01 -33.11 -19.14
CA PRO A 1055 8.19 -33.97 -19.16
C PRO A 1055 7.94 -35.27 -19.95
N THR A 1056 8.87 -35.63 -20.84
CA THR A 1056 8.75 -36.82 -21.71
C THR A 1056 9.24 -38.09 -21.03
#